data_AF-C7RL05-F1
#
_entry.id   AF-C7RL05-F1
#
_cell.length_a   1.000
_cell.length_b   1.000
_cell.length_c   1.000
_cell.angle_alpha   90.00
_cell.angle_beta   90.00
_cell.angle_gamma   90.00
#
_symmetry.space_group_name_H-M   'P 1'
#
loop_
_entity.id
_entity.type
_entity.pdbx_description
1 polymer ?
#
loop_
_entity_poly.entity_id
_entity_poly.type
_entity_poly.pdbx_seq_one_letter_code
_entity_poly.pdbx_strand_id
1 'polypeptide(L)'
;MIDVGHPFSKPFQSLVDALVESLQLGVEQPASQEIIFRAGTLSYPLKGIGPVSGLAAQITGFVAGRPAVFTLGQHYLYAVGQLVWQAPPSTVDADIAAVWFPDDNSRLTVGYFFRDLPSGITDFNAGSVAGTLVRAMSREFKLLYEQMDQAYRRAFIDYAQGAALDNVVALLGVERRQALPAQGEVTFWLKKAGRNDVAIARGIRVADARGRVFKVAAPGVIRSTLVEETSAAGKSVRVSVAIGSLLHVREKGKEVDLATVATRAGKPFGDDGVTITLKTVPPSASLVITFQPKTPKTTVAVVAVDAGPAGNLGSGSLTVMPTPPRGVDGGVVNEKPLTGGEAAEDDEPLRERAKHALERAGNATLNAIHYAVLNIEGVDSVEVRDASLDAAIPLGEVWVRFSTGKPDVVAPQVERVVDRTRAAGIKAVVKQVRTLTLSGRFLVIPDAYGSSKDARQRYRTAAIAALAGLAIGEPVSQRKLAALAFRVAGLADMGEVQLDYVRGSDAALAIDQDPFVLDAGEQARPDAGALEVVALHALDASAASLAADGSLSLSLRILDDDGKPVHFRRLELALLATVRAKPATTPNQPLQQVAQVAGTISFTAAEQAAPSFAKLVIANLASLDASSIELMVQATAYPGMVAAKTRLTT
;
A
#
# COMPACT_ATOMS: atom_id res chain seq x y z
N MET A 1 -11.94 30.37 10.15
CA MET A 1 -11.63 28.95 10.39
C MET A 1 -10.39 28.66 9.56
N ILE A 2 -9.26 28.36 10.18
CA ILE A 2 -7.99 28.15 9.46
C ILE A 2 -8.03 26.73 8.91
N ASP A 3 -7.96 26.62 7.59
CA ASP A 3 -7.90 25.37 6.83
C ASP A 3 -6.55 24.69 7.07
N VAL A 4 -6.55 23.36 7.21
CA VAL A 4 -5.33 22.53 7.30
C VAL A 4 -4.44 22.72 6.06
N GLY A 5 -5.00 23.17 4.93
CA GLY A 5 -4.28 23.57 3.73
C GLY A 5 -3.49 24.90 3.82
N HIS A 6 -3.67 25.70 4.88
CA HIS A 6 -3.01 27.00 5.03
C HIS A 6 -2.07 27.02 6.25
N PRO A 7 -0.77 26.68 6.06
CA PRO A 7 0.18 26.66 7.18
C PRO A 7 0.36 28.05 7.79
N PHE A 8 0.57 28.11 9.11
CA PHE A 8 0.96 29.35 9.78
C PHE A 8 2.33 29.85 9.30
N SER A 9 3.18 28.90 8.90
CA SER A 9 4.52 29.17 8.43
C SER A 9 4.52 29.85 7.06
N LYS A 10 5.20 30.98 6.96
CA LYS A 10 5.44 31.71 5.71
C LYS A 10 6.89 31.49 5.23
N PRO A 11 7.17 31.59 3.91
CA PRO A 11 8.55 31.60 3.40
C PRO A 11 9.37 32.71 4.05
N PHE A 12 10.63 32.42 4.41
CA PHE A 12 11.51 33.39 5.06
C PHE A 12 11.62 34.71 4.27
N GLN A 13 11.79 34.63 2.95
CA GLN A 13 11.90 35.82 2.10
C GLN A 13 10.63 36.69 2.18
N SER A 14 9.44 36.08 2.20
CA SER A 14 8.19 36.84 2.34
C SER A 14 8.08 37.58 3.68
N LEU A 15 8.67 37.05 4.75
CA LEU A 15 8.74 37.72 6.05
C LEU A 15 9.74 38.88 6.03
N VAL A 16 10.85 38.73 5.31
CA VAL A 16 11.82 39.82 5.10
C VAL A 16 11.15 40.93 4.31
N ASP A 17 10.55 40.60 3.17
CA ASP A 17 9.91 41.56 2.27
C ASP A 17 8.77 42.31 2.97
N ALA A 18 7.93 41.61 3.73
CA ALA A 18 6.84 42.22 4.50
C ALA A 18 7.35 43.20 5.58
N LEU A 19 8.44 42.87 6.27
CA LEU A 19 9.05 43.77 7.26
C LEU A 19 9.75 44.95 6.60
N VAL A 20 10.45 44.74 5.47
CA VAL A 20 11.05 45.83 4.68
C VAL A 20 9.96 46.77 4.18
N GLU A 21 8.88 46.25 3.61
CA GLU A 21 7.75 47.06 3.15
C GLU A 21 7.15 47.87 4.30
N SER A 22 6.92 47.23 5.46
CA SER A 22 6.39 47.88 6.66
C SER A 22 7.30 49.01 7.15
N LEU A 23 8.62 48.86 7.06
CA LEU A 23 9.58 49.89 7.46
C LEU A 23 9.72 51.01 6.42
N GLN A 24 9.69 50.66 5.12
CA GLN A 24 9.85 51.61 4.01
C GLN A 24 8.62 52.47 3.78
N LEU A 25 7.43 51.87 3.87
CA LEU A 25 6.18 52.50 3.46
C LEU A 25 5.23 52.76 4.64
N GLY A 26 5.63 52.38 5.85
CA GLY A 26 4.79 52.42 7.05
C GLY A 26 3.87 51.20 7.14
N VAL A 27 3.38 50.94 8.35
CA VAL A 27 2.40 49.88 8.59
C VAL A 27 1.03 50.39 8.19
N GLU A 28 0.31 49.61 7.40
CA GLU A 28 -1.07 49.89 7.06
C GLU A 28 -1.99 49.55 8.24
N GLN A 29 -2.73 50.55 8.73
CA GLN A 29 -3.64 50.41 9.85
C GLN A 29 -5.09 50.66 9.42
N PRO A 30 -6.05 49.85 9.91
CA PRO A 30 -7.47 50.09 9.67
C PRO A 30 -7.98 51.24 10.54
N ALA A 31 -8.83 52.09 9.95
CA ALA A 31 -9.60 53.11 10.64
C ALA A 31 -11.02 53.18 10.05
N SER A 32 -11.89 53.92 10.71
CA SER A 32 -13.23 54.22 10.20
C SER A 32 -13.57 55.69 10.34
N GLN A 33 -14.39 56.19 9.42
CA GLN A 33 -14.92 57.54 9.45
C GLN A 33 -16.42 57.51 9.18
N GLU A 34 -17.18 58.23 10.00
CA GLU A 34 -18.60 58.48 9.75
C GLU A 34 -18.77 59.70 8.86
N ILE A 35 -19.59 59.54 7.82
CA ILE A 35 -19.90 60.57 6.83
C ILE A 35 -21.42 60.61 6.66
N ILE A 36 -21.96 61.80 6.36
CA ILE A 36 -23.37 61.94 6.00
C ILE A 36 -23.48 61.84 4.48
N PHE A 37 -24.20 60.84 3.98
CA PHE A 37 -24.47 60.70 2.56
C PHE A 37 -25.47 61.78 2.10
N ARG A 38 -25.21 62.35 0.93
CA ARG A 38 -26.00 63.38 0.25
C ARG A 38 -26.27 62.92 -1.19
N ALA A 39 -27.53 62.84 -1.56
CA ALA A 39 -27.94 62.55 -2.93
C ALA A 39 -27.33 63.60 -3.90
N GLY A 40 -26.73 63.14 -4.98
CA GLY A 40 -26.03 63.99 -5.96
C GLY A 40 -24.57 64.29 -5.65
N THR A 41 -24.06 63.96 -4.46
CA THR A 41 -22.62 64.03 -4.16
C THR A 41 -21.98 62.67 -4.38
N LEU A 42 -21.15 62.56 -5.43
CA LEU A 42 -20.52 61.29 -5.82
C LEU A 42 -19.16 61.06 -5.17
N SER A 43 -18.53 62.06 -4.54
CA SER A 43 -17.19 61.93 -3.96
C SER A 43 -17.13 62.46 -2.53
N TYR A 44 -16.56 61.69 -1.61
CA TYR A 44 -16.41 62.07 -0.20
C TYR A 44 -14.94 62.01 0.24
N PRO A 45 -14.40 63.10 0.82
CA PRO A 45 -13.05 63.12 1.34
C PRO A 45 -12.93 62.37 2.66
N LEU A 46 -11.94 61.50 2.72
CA LEU A 46 -11.56 60.84 3.96
C LEU A 46 -10.53 61.68 4.70
N LYS A 47 -10.83 61.96 5.97
CA LYS A 47 -9.97 62.69 6.89
C LYS A 47 -9.32 61.68 7.82
N GLY A 48 -8.17 61.16 7.40
CA GLY A 48 -7.34 60.24 8.19
C GLY A 48 -6.29 60.94 9.03
N ILE A 49 -5.77 60.23 10.03
CA ILE A 49 -4.61 60.65 10.84
C ILE A 49 -3.32 60.67 10.00
N GLY A 50 -3.29 59.90 8.91
CA GLY A 50 -2.21 59.86 7.93
C GLY A 50 -2.75 59.76 6.49
N PRO A 51 -1.86 59.62 5.47
CA PRO A 51 -2.28 59.43 4.09
C PRO A 51 -3.07 58.13 3.95
N VAL A 52 -4.31 58.25 3.46
CA VAL A 52 -5.21 57.12 3.23
C VAL A 52 -4.65 56.27 2.09
N SER A 53 -4.31 55.01 2.37
CA SER A 53 -3.76 54.05 1.41
C SER A 53 -4.83 53.29 0.63
N GLY A 54 -6.04 53.18 1.19
CA GLY A 54 -7.15 52.49 0.52
C GLY A 54 -8.46 52.50 1.33
N LEU A 55 -9.49 51.86 0.78
CA LEU A 55 -10.79 51.65 1.43
C LEU A 55 -10.95 50.21 1.89
N ALA A 56 -11.75 49.99 2.93
CA ALA A 56 -12.21 48.66 3.28
C ALA A 56 -12.97 48.04 2.10
N ALA A 57 -12.90 46.72 1.96
CA ALA A 57 -13.63 46.01 0.91
C ALA A 57 -15.14 46.19 1.01
N GLN A 58 -15.65 46.46 2.21
CA GLN A 58 -17.05 46.69 2.51
C GLN A 58 -17.22 47.89 3.46
N ILE A 59 -18.21 48.73 3.18
CA ILE A 59 -18.64 49.83 4.04
C ILE A 59 -20.12 49.68 4.36
N THR A 60 -20.57 50.29 5.45
CA THR A 60 -21.96 50.15 5.91
C THR A 60 -22.71 51.47 5.85
N GLY A 61 -23.98 51.41 5.46
CA GLY A 61 -24.88 52.55 5.42
C GLY A 61 -26.32 52.11 5.62
N PHE A 62 -27.27 52.94 5.22
CA PHE A 62 -28.70 52.61 5.29
C PHE A 62 -29.34 52.68 3.91
N VAL A 63 -30.25 51.75 3.64
CA VAL A 63 -31.12 51.75 2.46
C VAL A 63 -32.53 51.43 2.94
N ALA A 64 -33.50 52.28 2.58
CA ALA A 64 -34.87 52.22 3.07
C ALA A 64 -34.97 52.08 4.61
N GLY A 65 -34.08 52.76 5.34
CA GLY A 65 -34.01 52.75 6.81
C GLY A 65 -33.44 51.46 7.42
N ARG A 66 -32.93 50.52 6.62
CA ARG A 66 -32.29 49.27 7.10
C ARG A 66 -30.79 49.30 6.86
N PRO A 67 -29.96 48.71 7.75
CA PRO A 67 -28.52 48.60 7.52
C PRO A 67 -28.23 47.84 6.22
N ALA A 68 -27.37 48.41 5.38
CA ALA A 68 -26.95 47.86 4.11
C ALA A 68 -25.41 47.89 3.99
N VAL A 69 -24.87 46.98 3.19
CA VAL A 69 -23.42 46.86 2.95
C VAL A 69 -23.13 47.17 1.49
N PHE A 70 -22.10 47.98 1.26
CA PHE A 70 -21.64 48.34 -0.08
C PHE A 70 -20.22 47.82 -0.29
N THR A 71 -19.96 47.26 -1.46
CA THR A 71 -18.69 46.61 -1.84
C THR A 71 -17.82 47.51 -2.73
N LEU A 72 -16.52 47.58 -2.42
CA LEU A 72 -15.49 48.26 -3.22
C LEU A 72 -15.36 47.63 -4.61
N GLY A 73 -15.18 48.45 -5.65
CA GLY A 73 -15.12 48.01 -7.05
C GLY A 73 -16.50 47.80 -7.69
N GLN A 74 -17.54 47.56 -6.90
CA GLN A 74 -18.92 47.41 -7.37
C GLN A 74 -19.73 48.71 -7.18
N HIS A 75 -19.82 49.21 -5.95
CA HIS A 75 -20.66 50.37 -5.62
C HIS A 75 -19.85 51.67 -5.54
N TYR A 76 -18.60 51.59 -5.11
CA TYR A 76 -17.68 52.73 -5.02
C TYR A 76 -16.26 52.33 -5.40
N LEU A 77 -15.43 53.34 -5.67
CA LEU A 77 -14.01 53.24 -5.97
C LEU A 77 -13.23 54.11 -4.99
N TYR A 78 -11.96 53.77 -4.82
CA TYR A 78 -11.00 54.63 -4.14
C TYR A 78 -10.32 55.54 -5.16
N ALA A 79 -10.30 56.84 -4.89
CA ALA A 79 -9.55 57.82 -5.68
C ALA A 79 -8.81 58.79 -4.75
N VAL A 80 -7.52 58.57 -4.52
CA VAL A 80 -6.59 59.47 -3.82
C VAL A 80 -7.20 60.11 -2.56
N GLY A 81 -7.43 59.29 -1.54
CA GLY A 81 -8.01 59.73 -0.26
C GLY A 81 -9.51 60.05 -0.30
N GLN A 82 -10.19 59.75 -1.40
CA GLN A 82 -11.63 59.92 -1.55
C GLN A 82 -12.31 58.56 -1.78
N LEU A 83 -13.54 58.47 -1.28
CA LEU A 83 -14.51 57.48 -1.74
C LEU A 83 -15.31 58.09 -2.89
N VAL A 84 -15.35 57.40 -4.03
CA VAL A 84 -16.10 57.83 -5.22
C VAL A 84 -17.17 56.80 -5.55
N TRP A 85 -18.44 57.20 -5.46
CA TRP A 85 -19.58 56.36 -5.83
C TRP A 85 -19.62 56.13 -7.33
N GLN A 86 -19.89 54.88 -7.71
CA GLN A 86 -20.11 54.48 -9.09
C GLN A 86 -21.58 54.61 -9.44
N ALA A 87 -21.86 55.01 -10.67
CA ALA A 87 -23.21 54.93 -11.21
C ALA A 87 -23.63 53.45 -11.34
N PRO A 88 -24.93 53.13 -11.14
CA PRO A 88 -25.43 51.79 -11.42
C PRO A 88 -25.21 51.45 -12.90
N PRO A 89 -24.85 50.20 -13.22
CA PRO A 89 -24.75 49.76 -14.61
C PRO A 89 -26.06 50.02 -15.37
N SER A 90 -25.95 50.30 -16.68
CA SER A 90 -27.08 50.74 -17.52
C SER A 90 -28.18 49.69 -17.71
N THR A 91 -27.95 48.43 -17.32
CA THR A 91 -28.88 47.30 -17.44
C THR A 91 -29.01 46.59 -16.09
N VAL A 92 -29.65 47.23 -15.12
CA VAL A 92 -29.83 46.70 -13.77
C VAL A 92 -31.30 46.75 -13.39
N ASP A 93 -31.78 45.71 -12.73
CA ASP A 93 -33.16 45.61 -12.25
C ASP A 93 -33.53 46.79 -11.35
N ALA A 94 -34.78 47.23 -11.44
CA ALA A 94 -35.27 48.40 -10.69
C ALA A 94 -35.08 48.25 -9.17
N ASP A 95 -35.20 47.03 -8.65
CA ASP A 95 -35.00 46.74 -7.22
C ASP A 95 -33.53 46.88 -6.81
N ILE A 96 -32.58 46.52 -7.69
CA ILE A 96 -31.15 46.67 -7.43
C ILE A 96 -30.74 48.14 -7.57
N ALA A 97 -31.32 48.87 -8.53
CA ALA A 97 -31.11 50.30 -8.69
C ALA A 97 -31.60 51.10 -7.47
N ALA A 98 -32.72 50.68 -6.86
CA ALA A 98 -33.28 51.30 -5.66
C ALA A 98 -32.40 51.14 -4.41
N VAL A 99 -31.53 50.14 -4.36
CA VAL A 99 -30.62 49.87 -3.24
C VAL A 99 -29.15 50.22 -3.53
N TRP A 100 -28.89 50.83 -4.69
CA TRP A 100 -27.52 51.07 -5.18
C TRP A 100 -26.78 52.14 -4.38
N PHE A 101 -27.50 53.16 -3.90
CA PHE A 101 -26.97 54.24 -3.08
C PHE A 101 -27.57 54.20 -1.68
N PRO A 102 -26.85 54.71 -0.65
CA PRO A 102 -27.44 54.93 0.66
C PRO A 102 -28.61 55.93 0.62
N ASP A 103 -29.46 55.89 1.64
CA ASP A 103 -30.54 56.86 1.85
C ASP A 103 -29.97 58.29 1.96
N ASP A 104 -30.64 59.27 1.36
CA ASP A 104 -30.22 60.67 1.48
C ASP A 104 -30.25 61.13 2.95
N ASN A 105 -29.24 61.91 3.34
CA ASN A 105 -29.02 62.38 4.71
C ASN A 105 -28.83 61.26 5.76
N SER A 106 -28.49 60.03 5.34
CA SER A 106 -28.19 58.92 6.25
C SER A 106 -26.70 58.84 6.61
N ARG A 107 -26.39 58.10 7.68
CA ARG A 107 -25.02 57.85 8.13
C ARG A 107 -24.38 56.75 7.28
N LEU A 108 -23.17 57.02 6.81
CA LEU A 108 -22.30 56.09 6.12
C LEU A 108 -21.04 55.88 6.96
N THR A 109 -20.78 54.65 7.37
CA THR A 109 -19.56 54.27 8.09
C THR A 109 -18.56 53.70 7.08
N VAL A 110 -17.56 54.49 6.75
CA VAL A 110 -16.53 54.15 5.78
C VAL A 110 -15.30 53.62 6.52
N GLY A 111 -15.04 52.32 6.37
CA GLY A 111 -13.75 51.75 6.73
C GLY A 111 -12.70 52.15 5.71
N TYR A 112 -11.53 52.59 6.17
CA TYR A 112 -10.40 52.93 5.32
C TYR A 112 -9.09 52.48 5.95
N PHE A 113 -8.05 52.39 5.13
CA PHE A 113 -6.70 52.11 5.58
C PHE A 113 -5.86 53.37 5.45
N PHE A 114 -5.04 53.63 6.45
CA PHE A 114 -4.00 54.66 6.37
C PHE A 114 -2.65 54.01 6.63
N ARG A 115 -1.59 54.56 6.03
CA ARG A 115 -0.23 54.14 6.35
C ARG A 115 0.38 55.12 7.33
N ASP A 116 1.06 54.57 8.33
CA ASP A 116 1.93 55.35 9.22
C ASP A 116 3.02 56.06 8.40
N LEU A 117 3.59 57.13 8.96
CA LEU A 117 4.72 57.80 8.32
C LEU A 117 5.88 56.81 8.15
N PRO A 118 6.50 56.76 6.97
CA PRO A 118 7.60 55.83 6.72
C PRO A 118 8.75 56.11 7.67
N SER A 119 9.47 55.07 8.09
CA SER A 119 10.55 55.18 9.09
C SER A 119 11.75 56.03 8.63
N GLY A 120 11.81 56.37 7.34
CA GLY A 120 12.95 57.04 6.71
C GLY A 120 14.14 56.11 6.45
N ILE A 121 14.06 54.84 6.85
CA ILE A 121 15.10 53.83 6.61
C ILE A 121 14.95 53.31 5.18
N THR A 122 16.02 53.41 4.39
CA THR A 122 16.02 53.05 2.96
C THR A 122 17.03 51.97 2.58
N ASP A 123 18.10 51.77 3.36
CA ASP A 123 19.15 50.81 3.05
C ASP A 123 18.93 49.44 3.73
N PHE A 124 18.44 48.47 2.97
CA PHE A 124 18.22 47.07 3.39
C PHE A 124 19.12 46.07 2.66
N ASN A 125 20.16 46.57 1.98
CA ASN A 125 21.10 45.74 1.23
C ASN A 125 21.86 44.77 2.14
N ALA A 126 22.54 43.79 1.52
CA ALA A 126 23.41 42.89 2.27
C ALA A 126 24.54 43.70 2.93
N GLY A 127 24.67 43.58 4.26
CA GLY A 127 25.67 44.31 5.05
C GLY A 127 25.16 45.57 5.75
N SER A 128 23.92 46.04 5.47
CA SER A 128 23.35 47.17 6.21
C SER A 128 22.89 46.76 7.61
N VAL A 129 22.94 47.67 8.59
CA VAL A 129 22.47 47.40 9.97
C VAL A 129 20.98 47.08 9.97
N ALA A 130 20.17 47.90 9.28
CA ALA A 130 18.72 47.69 9.18
C ALA A 130 18.39 46.37 8.48
N GLY A 131 19.03 46.05 7.36
CA GLY A 131 18.84 44.79 6.65
C GLY A 131 19.28 43.58 7.48
N THR A 132 20.29 43.72 8.34
CA THR A 132 20.73 42.65 9.25
C THR A 132 19.71 42.40 10.35
N LEU A 133 19.20 43.47 10.99
CA LEU A 133 18.18 43.37 12.03
C LEU A 133 16.86 42.80 11.49
N VAL A 134 16.41 43.25 10.31
CA VAL A 134 15.19 42.72 9.68
C VAL A 134 15.31 41.22 9.44
N ARG A 135 16.41 40.75 8.83
CA ARG A 135 16.62 39.31 8.60
C ARG A 135 16.72 38.52 9.90
N ALA A 136 17.32 39.07 10.95
CA ALA A 136 17.36 38.44 12.27
C ALA A 136 15.95 38.30 12.87
N MET A 137 15.13 39.35 12.83
CA MET A 137 13.74 39.30 13.30
C MET A 137 12.88 38.37 12.44
N SER A 138 13.01 38.40 11.12
CA SER A 138 12.32 37.47 10.21
C SER A 138 12.67 36.01 10.53
N ARG A 139 13.89 35.74 11.01
CA ARG A 139 14.31 34.39 11.40
C ARG A 139 13.59 33.94 12.68
N GLU A 140 13.48 34.82 13.67
CA GLU A 140 12.72 34.53 14.90
C GLU A 140 11.22 34.36 14.61
N PHE A 141 10.63 35.19 13.75
CA PHE A 141 9.24 35.00 13.31
C PHE A 141 9.04 33.71 12.53
N LYS A 142 9.99 33.35 11.66
CA LYS A 142 9.95 32.07 10.94
C LYS A 142 9.94 30.90 11.93
N LEU A 143 10.83 30.92 12.92
CA LEU A 143 10.89 29.89 13.97
C LEU A 143 9.57 29.81 14.75
N LEU A 144 9.03 30.95 15.20
CA LEU A 144 7.77 31.00 15.93
C LEU A 144 6.60 30.45 15.09
N TYR A 145 6.50 30.85 13.82
CA TYR A 145 5.41 30.38 12.95
C TYR A 145 5.54 28.89 12.63
N GLU A 146 6.76 28.35 12.52
CA GLU A 146 6.97 26.90 12.40
C GLU A 146 6.57 26.16 13.68
N GLN A 147 6.89 26.69 14.85
CA GLN A 147 6.47 26.10 16.12
C GLN A 147 4.95 26.11 16.30
N MET A 148 4.28 27.20 15.92
CA MET A 148 2.82 27.28 15.92
C MET A 148 2.19 26.29 14.95
N ASP A 149 2.74 26.16 13.74
CA ASP A 149 2.29 25.20 12.74
C ASP A 149 2.42 23.75 13.24
N GLN A 150 3.56 23.42 13.86
CA GLN A 150 3.77 22.11 14.48
C GLN A 150 2.80 21.85 15.65
N ALA A 151 2.60 22.84 16.52
CA ALA A 151 1.67 22.70 17.65
C ALA A 151 0.23 22.43 17.16
N TYR A 152 -0.19 23.12 16.10
CA TYR A 152 -1.49 22.88 15.47
C TYR A 152 -1.59 21.49 14.84
N ARG A 153 -0.61 21.08 14.02
CA ARG A 153 -0.62 19.76 13.36
C ARG A 153 -0.63 18.59 14.34
N ARG A 154 0.04 18.73 15.49
CA ARG A 154 0.06 17.71 16.55
C ARG A 154 -1.32 17.40 17.15
N ALA A 155 -2.30 18.28 16.98
CA ALA A 155 -3.67 18.05 17.44
C ALA A 155 -4.46 17.09 16.54
N PHE A 156 -4.01 16.84 15.31
CA PHE A 156 -4.72 16.04 14.32
C PHE A 156 -4.07 14.67 14.16
N ILE A 157 -4.88 13.61 14.22
CA ILE A 157 -4.44 12.21 14.16
C ILE A 157 -3.60 11.89 12.92
N ASP A 158 -3.89 12.52 11.79
CA ASP A 158 -3.17 12.31 10.53
C ASP A 158 -1.73 12.84 10.53
N TYR A 159 -1.46 13.90 11.31
CA TYR A 159 -0.17 14.59 11.32
C TYR A 159 0.59 14.44 12.64
N ALA A 160 -0.08 14.00 13.70
CA ALA A 160 0.55 13.74 14.99
C ALA A 160 1.59 12.61 14.87
N GLN A 161 2.71 12.77 15.60
CA GLN A 161 3.83 11.83 15.65
C GLN A 161 4.32 11.67 17.10
N GLY A 162 4.91 10.53 17.41
CA GLY A 162 5.45 10.18 18.73
C GLY A 162 4.44 10.42 19.86
N ALA A 163 4.90 11.09 20.93
CA ALA A 163 4.08 11.34 22.12
C ALA A 163 2.80 12.15 21.85
N ALA A 164 2.80 13.02 20.83
CA ALA A 164 1.59 13.74 20.45
C ALA A 164 0.54 12.78 19.87
N LEU A 165 0.96 11.83 19.03
CA LEU A 165 0.06 10.79 18.51
C LEU A 165 -0.47 9.92 19.65
N ASP A 166 0.40 9.49 20.56
CA ASP A 166 0.00 8.69 21.73
C ASP A 166 -1.11 9.37 22.55
N ASN A 167 -0.98 10.68 22.80
CA ASN A 167 -2.00 11.44 23.52
C ASN A 167 -3.32 11.56 22.74
N VAL A 168 -3.26 11.75 21.42
CA VAL A 168 -4.46 11.86 20.58
C VAL A 168 -5.20 10.52 20.51
N VAL A 169 -4.49 9.41 20.31
CA VAL A 169 -5.11 8.08 20.22
C VAL A 169 -5.60 7.57 21.58
N ALA A 170 -4.99 8.02 22.68
CA ALA A 170 -5.47 7.72 24.03
C ALA A 170 -6.89 8.26 24.30
N LEU A 171 -7.30 9.36 23.66
CA LEU A 171 -8.69 9.85 23.72
C LEU A 171 -9.70 8.85 23.15
N LEU A 172 -9.25 7.97 22.26
CA LEU A 172 -10.05 6.89 21.65
C LEU A 172 -9.94 5.56 22.43
N GLY A 173 -9.25 5.55 23.58
CA GLY A 173 -8.96 4.34 24.35
C GLY A 173 -7.96 3.40 23.67
N VAL A 174 -7.14 3.92 22.75
CA VAL A 174 -6.12 3.16 22.04
C VAL A 174 -4.75 3.49 22.61
N GLU A 175 -3.98 2.48 23.00
CA GLU A 175 -2.62 2.63 23.53
C GLU A 175 -1.59 1.92 22.63
N ARG A 176 -0.41 2.52 22.47
CA ARG A 176 0.70 1.95 21.68
C ARG A 176 1.19 0.64 22.26
N ARG A 177 1.34 -0.38 21.40
CA ARG A 177 1.95 -1.65 21.82
C ARG A 177 3.44 -1.44 22.10
N GLN A 178 3.84 -1.76 23.32
CA GLN A 178 5.23 -1.64 23.76
C GLN A 178 6.09 -2.79 23.22
N ALA A 179 7.40 -2.57 23.15
CA ALA A 179 8.33 -3.61 22.76
C ALA A 179 8.26 -4.80 23.73
N LEU A 180 8.27 -6.01 23.18
CA LEU A 180 8.25 -7.25 23.97
C LEU A 180 9.65 -7.88 24.04
N PRO A 181 10.06 -8.43 25.20
CA PRO A 181 11.32 -9.13 25.32
C PRO A 181 11.22 -10.57 24.78
N ALA A 182 12.30 -11.02 24.14
CA ALA A 182 12.42 -12.41 23.73
C ALA A 182 12.49 -13.34 24.95
N GLN A 183 11.84 -14.49 24.83
CA GLN A 183 11.73 -15.51 25.86
C GLN A 183 12.12 -16.87 25.31
N GLY A 184 12.53 -17.76 26.20
CA GLY A 184 12.89 -19.12 25.84
C GLY A 184 13.46 -19.87 27.03
N GLU A 185 14.19 -20.93 26.74
CA GLU A 185 14.77 -21.80 27.75
C GLU A 185 16.28 -21.90 27.55
N VAL A 186 16.99 -22.04 28.65
CA VAL A 186 18.43 -22.26 28.67
C VAL A 186 18.77 -23.44 29.58
N THR A 187 19.74 -24.24 29.14
CA THR A 187 20.21 -25.42 29.86
C THR A 187 21.58 -25.14 30.46
N PHE A 188 21.68 -25.27 31.78
CA PHE A 188 22.95 -25.24 32.52
C PHE A 188 23.41 -26.67 32.78
N TRP A 189 24.72 -26.92 32.72
CA TRP A 189 25.28 -28.22 33.08
C TRP A 189 26.60 -28.15 33.83
N LEU A 190 26.94 -29.27 34.47
CA LEU A 190 28.20 -29.51 35.17
C LEU A 190 29.07 -30.47 34.36
N LYS A 191 30.40 -30.35 34.46
CA LYS A 191 31.34 -31.33 33.85
C LYS A 191 31.25 -32.71 34.51
N LYS A 192 30.89 -32.74 35.79
CA LYS A 192 30.70 -33.96 36.60
C LYS A 192 29.68 -33.70 37.71
N ALA A 193 28.99 -34.74 38.17
CA ALA A 193 28.15 -34.67 39.36
C ALA A 193 28.91 -34.16 40.60
N GLY A 194 28.37 -33.12 41.23
CA GLY A 194 28.85 -32.59 42.50
C GLY A 194 28.39 -33.44 43.70
N ARG A 195 28.84 -33.06 44.91
CA ARG A 195 28.39 -33.70 46.16
C ARG A 195 26.97 -33.29 46.58
N ASN A 196 26.57 -32.07 46.23
CA ASN A 196 25.28 -31.48 46.59
C ASN A 196 24.58 -30.95 45.33
N ASP A 197 23.27 -30.80 45.42
CA ASP A 197 22.46 -30.15 44.38
C ASP A 197 22.90 -28.68 44.19
N VAL A 198 22.90 -28.21 42.93
CA VAL A 198 23.28 -26.84 42.58
C VAL A 198 22.03 -26.07 42.17
N ALA A 199 21.74 -25.00 42.88
CA ALA A 199 20.59 -24.13 42.59
C ALA A 199 20.95 -23.05 41.57
N ILE A 200 20.09 -22.87 40.57
CA ILE A 200 20.09 -21.75 39.63
C ILE A 200 19.01 -20.77 40.08
N ALA A 201 19.42 -19.65 40.66
CA ALA A 201 18.49 -18.65 41.17
C ALA A 201 17.86 -17.81 40.05
N ARG A 202 16.67 -17.26 40.31
CA ARG A 202 16.07 -16.23 39.46
C ARG A 202 17.00 -15.02 39.38
N GLY A 203 17.11 -14.42 38.19
CA GLY A 203 17.91 -13.21 37.96
C GLY A 203 19.38 -13.45 37.58
N ILE A 204 19.86 -14.70 37.57
CA ILE A 204 21.16 -15.06 37.00
C ILE A 204 21.22 -14.59 35.53
N ARG A 205 22.36 -14.02 35.15
CA ARG A 205 22.59 -13.46 33.82
C ARG A 205 23.35 -14.44 32.92
N VAL A 206 22.83 -14.62 31.71
CA VAL A 206 23.45 -15.37 30.63
C VAL A 206 23.47 -14.49 29.38
N ALA A 207 24.43 -14.69 28.50
CA ALA A 207 24.62 -13.85 27.33
C ALA A 207 25.01 -14.66 26.09
N ASP A 208 24.86 -14.04 24.92
CA ASP A 208 25.44 -14.55 23.69
C ASP A 208 26.86 -14.01 23.47
N ALA A 209 27.53 -14.48 22.41
CA ALA A 209 28.87 -14.02 22.06
C ALA A 209 28.95 -12.52 21.71
N ARG A 210 27.82 -11.87 21.40
CA ARG A 210 27.72 -10.43 21.09
C ARG A 210 27.41 -9.56 22.31
N GLY A 211 27.23 -10.16 23.50
CA GLY A 211 26.99 -9.46 24.75
C GLY A 211 25.52 -9.15 25.06
N ARG A 212 24.55 -9.70 24.31
CA ARG A 212 23.12 -9.58 24.59
C ARG A 212 22.75 -10.41 25.81
N VAL A 213 22.12 -9.80 26.81
CA VAL A 213 21.92 -10.40 28.13
C VAL A 213 20.48 -10.87 28.34
N PHE A 214 20.34 -12.04 28.96
CA PHE A 214 19.09 -12.64 29.40
C PHE A 214 19.19 -12.94 30.90
N LYS A 215 18.04 -12.89 31.58
CA LYS A 215 17.90 -13.23 32.99
C LYS A 215 17.07 -14.50 33.15
N VAL A 216 17.47 -15.36 34.07
CA VAL A 216 16.67 -16.52 34.49
C VAL A 216 15.34 -16.03 35.10
N ALA A 217 14.23 -16.42 34.46
CA ALA A 217 12.87 -16.03 34.83
C ALA A 217 12.30 -16.92 35.95
N ALA A 218 12.61 -18.21 35.90
CA ALA A 218 12.19 -19.21 36.90
C ALA A 218 13.42 -19.96 37.44
N PRO A 219 13.54 -20.17 38.77
CA PRO A 219 14.67 -20.89 39.34
C PRO A 219 14.66 -22.37 38.93
N GLY A 220 15.83 -22.99 38.92
CA GLY A 220 16.00 -24.42 38.64
C GLY A 220 17.04 -25.06 39.54
N VAL A 221 17.09 -26.39 39.56
CA VAL A 221 18.07 -27.15 40.35
C VAL A 221 18.72 -28.19 39.46
N ILE A 222 20.05 -28.20 39.45
CA ILE A 222 20.85 -29.31 38.90
C ILE A 222 21.00 -30.34 40.01
N ARG A 223 20.28 -31.45 39.87
CA ARG A 223 20.33 -32.57 40.82
C ARG A 223 21.67 -33.28 40.71
N SER A 224 22.33 -33.45 41.85
CA SER A 224 23.56 -34.25 41.98
C SER A 224 23.29 -35.74 41.79
N THR A 225 22.11 -36.18 42.23
CA THR A 225 21.63 -37.56 42.18
C THR A 225 20.24 -37.59 41.56
N LEU A 226 20.05 -38.47 40.58
CA LEU A 226 18.77 -38.72 39.93
C LEU A 226 18.20 -40.04 40.44
N VAL A 227 16.88 -40.07 40.58
CA VAL A 227 16.10 -41.26 40.91
C VAL A 227 15.13 -41.46 39.76
N GLU A 228 15.25 -42.58 39.05
CA GLU A 228 14.37 -42.95 37.96
C GLU A 228 13.60 -44.22 38.31
N GLU A 229 12.29 -44.20 38.11
CA GLU A 229 11.47 -45.40 38.13
C GLU A 229 11.35 -45.94 36.69
N THR A 230 11.80 -47.17 36.46
CA THR A 230 11.81 -47.78 35.12
C THR A 230 11.55 -49.28 35.22
N SER A 231 11.35 -49.94 34.09
CA SER A 231 11.14 -51.39 34.04
C SER A 231 12.23 -52.13 33.27
N ALA A 232 12.46 -53.39 33.66
CA ALA A 232 13.45 -54.24 33.02
C ALA A 232 12.89 -54.90 31.74
N ALA A 233 13.61 -54.79 30.64
CA ALA A 233 13.39 -55.56 29.42
C ALA A 233 14.28 -56.82 29.49
N GLY A 234 13.75 -57.89 30.08
CA GLY A 234 14.56 -59.06 30.44
C GLY A 234 15.60 -58.68 31.50
N LYS A 235 16.89 -58.92 31.22
CA LYS A 235 18.00 -58.55 32.12
C LYS A 235 18.49 -57.11 31.96
N SER A 236 18.01 -56.37 30.96
CA SER A 236 18.51 -55.04 30.65
C SER A 236 17.55 -53.97 31.13
N VAL A 237 18.09 -52.95 31.78
CA VAL A 237 17.36 -51.78 32.25
C VAL A 237 18.01 -50.55 31.65
N ARG A 238 17.22 -49.59 31.16
CA ARG A 238 17.74 -48.38 30.53
C ARG A 238 17.28 -47.14 31.29
N VAL A 239 18.20 -46.23 31.55
CA VAL A 239 17.95 -44.92 32.15
C VAL A 239 17.94 -43.81 31.10
N SER A 240 17.33 -42.67 31.44
CA SER A 240 17.10 -41.57 30.49
C SER A 240 18.36 -40.78 30.13
N VAL A 241 19.38 -40.78 31.01
CA VAL A 241 20.62 -40.02 30.84
C VAL A 241 21.85 -40.84 31.20
N ALA A 242 22.99 -40.53 30.58
CA ALA A 242 24.24 -41.28 30.79
C ALA A 242 24.68 -41.25 32.26
N ILE A 243 25.02 -42.42 32.80
CA ILE A 243 25.45 -42.66 34.17
C ILE A 243 26.92 -42.27 34.33
N GLY A 244 27.21 -41.44 35.33
CA GLY A 244 28.55 -41.16 35.81
C GLY A 244 28.97 -42.11 36.93
N SER A 245 28.07 -42.33 37.89
CA SER A 245 28.23 -43.31 38.97
C SER A 245 26.88 -43.92 39.34
N LEU A 246 26.77 -45.24 39.31
CA LEU A 246 25.58 -45.96 39.76
C LEU A 246 25.61 -46.08 41.29
N LEU A 247 24.52 -45.73 41.98
CA LEU A 247 24.44 -45.80 43.45
C LEU A 247 23.60 -46.99 43.90
N HIS A 248 22.34 -47.06 43.47
CA HIS A 248 21.39 -48.09 43.87
C HIS A 248 20.56 -48.59 42.70
N VAL A 249 20.29 -49.89 42.68
CA VAL A 249 19.37 -50.53 41.73
C VAL A 249 18.45 -51.41 42.54
N ARG A 250 17.23 -50.95 42.80
CA ARG A 250 16.32 -51.62 43.73
C ARG A 250 15.02 -51.98 43.04
N GLU A 251 14.38 -53.03 43.55
CA GLU A 251 12.97 -53.28 43.28
C GLU A 251 12.13 -52.24 44.04
N LYS A 252 11.05 -51.74 43.44
CA LYS A 252 10.20 -50.72 44.07
C LYS A 252 9.67 -51.22 45.42
N GLY A 253 9.94 -50.48 46.49
CA GLY A 253 9.54 -50.82 47.86
C GLY A 253 10.53 -51.72 48.63
N LYS A 254 11.67 -52.09 48.05
CA LYS A 254 12.74 -52.83 48.74
C LYS A 254 13.98 -51.97 48.96
N GLU A 255 14.69 -52.21 50.06
CA GLU A 255 15.91 -51.49 50.41
C GLU A 255 17.20 -52.16 49.91
N VAL A 256 17.11 -53.44 49.49
CA VAL A 256 18.26 -54.23 49.05
C VAL A 256 18.53 -54.01 47.57
N ASP A 257 19.80 -53.73 47.23
CA ASP A 257 20.24 -53.56 45.86
C ASP A 257 20.33 -54.90 45.10
N LEU A 258 19.88 -54.89 43.85
CA LEU A 258 19.98 -55.99 42.91
C LEU A 258 21.41 -56.08 42.36
N ALA A 259 21.92 -57.31 42.23
CA ALA A 259 23.23 -57.54 41.66
C ALA A 259 23.27 -57.21 40.16
N THR A 260 24.23 -56.38 39.75
CA THR A 260 24.48 -56.00 38.36
C THR A 260 25.69 -56.74 37.78
N VAL A 261 25.72 -56.88 36.45
CA VAL A 261 26.85 -57.43 35.70
C VAL A 261 27.65 -56.25 35.13
N ALA A 262 28.90 -56.12 35.58
CA ALA A 262 29.79 -55.08 35.09
C ALA A 262 30.28 -55.41 33.68
N THR A 263 30.20 -54.44 32.77
CA THR A 263 30.78 -54.53 31.41
C THR A 263 32.29 -54.28 31.42
N ARG A 264 32.78 -53.53 32.40
CA ARG A 264 34.21 -53.24 32.63
C ARG A 264 34.49 -53.07 34.13
N ALA A 265 35.71 -53.37 34.57
CA ALA A 265 36.12 -53.15 35.95
C ALA A 265 35.83 -51.70 36.40
N GLY A 266 35.05 -51.54 37.47
CA GLY A 266 34.64 -50.23 38.00
C GLY A 266 33.45 -49.55 37.31
N LYS A 267 32.82 -50.18 36.30
CA LYS A 267 31.60 -49.67 35.65
C LYS A 267 30.47 -50.72 35.69
N PRO A 268 29.53 -50.60 36.63
CA PRO A 268 28.39 -51.53 36.75
C PRO A 268 27.26 -51.26 35.74
N PHE A 269 27.57 -50.61 34.62
CA PHE A 269 26.65 -50.21 33.56
C PHE A 269 27.36 -50.28 32.20
N GLY A 270 26.59 -50.42 31.12
CA GLY A 270 27.03 -50.61 29.74
C GLY A 270 27.98 -49.55 29.22
N ASP A 271 28.75 -49.89 28.19
CA ASP A 271 29.65 -48.95 27.51
C ASP A 271 28.89 -47.79 26.84
N ASP A 272 27.61 -47.99 26.54
CA ASP A 272 26.68 -46.94 26.10
C ASP A 272 26.36 -45.90 27.19
N GLY A 273 26.73 -46.18 28.44
CA GLY A 273 26.53 -45.30 29.59
C GLY A 273 25.09 -45.23 30.10
N VAL A 274 24.14 -45.96 29.51
CA VAL A 274 22.71 -45.84 29.86
C VAL A 274 22.04 -47.18 30.15
N THR A 275 22.67 -48.29 29.78
CA THR A 275 22.14 -49.64 30.02
C THR A 275 22.73 -50.24 31.30
N ILE A 276 21.92 -50.88 32.12
CA ILE A 276 22.33 -51.65 33.30
C ILE A 276 21.89 -53.09 33.08
N THR A 277 22.81 -54.05 33.25
CA THR A 277 22.51 -55.47 33.11
C THR A 277 22.38 -56.11 34.48
N LEU A 278 21.21 -56.68 34.78
CA LEU A 278 20.91 -57.39 36.02
C LEU A 278 21.42 -58.83 35.95
N LYS A 279 21.94 -59.34 37.06
CA LYS A 279 22.31 -60.76 37.19
C LYS A 279 21.07 -61.66 37.18
N THR A 280 20.03 -61.21 37.87
CA THR A 280 18.73 -61.90 38.02
C THR A 280 17.62 -60.87 37.87
N VAL A 281 16.56 -61.20 37.14
CA VAL A 281 15.40 -60.31 36.95
C VAL A 281 14.42 -60.52 38.11
N PRO A 282 14.07 -59.47 38.88
CA PRO A 282 13.07 -59.60 39.93
C PRO A 282 11.66 -59.85 39.35
N PRO A 283 10.76 -60.46 40.15
CA PRO A 283 9.41 -60.79 39.70
C PRO A 283 8.52 -59.57 39.49
N SER A 284 8.73 -58.46 40.21
CA SER A 284 8.11 -57.18 39.83
C SER A 284 9.00 -56.48 38.81
N ALA A 285 8.37 -56.00 37.74
CA ALA A 285 9.08 -55.31 36.66
C ALA A 285 9.50 -53.88 37.03
N SER A 286 9.06 -53.34 38.17
CA SER A 286 9.26 -51.93 38.54
C SER A 286 10.51 -51.75 39.40
N LEU A 287 11.48 -51.02 38.86
CA LEU A 287 12.77 -50.74 39.48
C LEU A 287 12.90 -49.26 39.80
N VAL A 288 13.61 -48.97 40.90
CA VAL A 288 14.05 -47.63 41.28
C VAL A 288 15.56 -47.60 41.14
N ILE A 289 16.05 -46.80 40.19
CA ILE A 289 17.48 -46.64 39.94
C ILE A 289 17.90 -45.28 40.46
N THR A 290 18.87 -45.29 41.38
CA THR A 290 19.49 -44.07 41.91
C THR A 290 20.91 -43.99 41.38
N PHE A 291 21.24 -42.87 40.73
CA PHE A 291 22.55 -42.70 40.11
C PHE A 291 22.93 -41.23 39.98
N GLN A 292 24.23 -40.99 39.84
CA GLN A 292 24.78 -39.69 39.49
C GLN A 292 24.93 -39.59 37.96
N PRO A 293 24.33 -38.58 37.31
CA PRO A 293 24.49 -38.41 35.87
C PRO A 293 25.93 -38.02 35.50
N LYS A 294 26.39 -38.46 34.33
CA LYS A 294 27.72 -38.15 33.79
C LYS A 294 27.90 -36.64 33.57
N THR A 295 26.86 -36.01 33.03
CA THR A 295 26.76 -34.57 32.79
C THR A 295 25.44 -34.05 33.37
N PRO A 296 25.40 -33.74 34.69
CA PRO A 296 24.19 -33.20 35.32
C PRO A 296 23.77 -31.90 34.65
N LYS A 297 22.49 -31.77 34.29
CA LYS A 297 21.96 -30.57 33.63
C LYS A 297 20.56 -30.21 34.13
N THR A 298 20.18 -28.95 33.96
CA THR A 298 18.82 -28.45 34.23
C THR A 298 18.46 -27.37 33.21
N THR A 299 17.19 -27.34 32.79
CA THR A 299 16.68 -26.34 31.84
C THR A 299 15.76 -25.38 32.58
N VAL A 300 16.00 -24.08 32.40
CA VAL A 300 15.23 -23.00 33.05
C VAL A 300 14.78 -21.96 32.03
N ALA A 301 13.63 -21.36 32.30
CA ALA A 301 13.11 -20.26 31.48
C ALA A 301 13.96 -19.00 31.66
N VAL A 302 14.19 -18.28 30.56
CA VAL A 302 14.92 -17.01 30.51
C VAL A 302 14.13 -15.96 29.73
N VAL A 303 14.37 -14.69 30.07
CA VAL A 303 13.81 -13.52 29.39
C VAL A 303 14.93 -12.54 29.07
N ALA A 304 14.89 -11.94 27.88
CA ALA A 304 15.82 -10.90 27.47
C ALA A 304 15.74 -9.71 28.43
N VAL A 305 16.89 -9.08 28.72
CA VAL A 305 16.91 -7.87 29.55
C VAL A 305 16.35 -6.69 28.78
N ASP A 306 16.77 -6.55 27.52
CA ASP A 306 16.28 -5.52 26.61
C ASP A 306 15.15 -6.08 25.75
N ALA A 307 14.05 -5.33 25.64
CA ALA A 307 12.95 -5.67 24.76
C ALA A 307 13.31 -5.37 23.29
N GLY A 308 12.66 -6.09 22.36
CA GLY A 308 12.87 -5.89 20.93
C GLY A 308 13.34 -7.13 20.17
N PRO A 309 13.35 -7.06 18.84
CA PRO A 309 13.64 -8.18 17.95
C PRO A 309 15.11 -8.64 18.03
N ALA A 310 16.01 -7.78 18.49
CA ALA A 310 17.42 -8.10 18.69
C ALA A 310 17.65 -9.23 19.71
N GLY A 311 16.69 -9.46 20.61
CA GLY A 311 16.67 -10.57 21.57
C GLY A 311 16.28 -11.92 20.94
N ASN A 312 15.81 -11.97 19.70
CA ASN A 312 15.51 -13.24 19.06
C ASN A 312 16.81 -13.94 18.65
N LEU A 313 17.11 -15.07 19.30
CA LEU A 313 18.36 -15.81 19.10
C LEU A 313 18.07 -17.19 18.54
N GLY A 314 18.93 -17.65 17.62
CA GLY A 314 18.93 -19.05 17.19
C GLY A 314 19.32 -20.00 18.31
N SER A 315 19.01 -21.29 18.16
CA SER A 315 19.53 -22.33 19.05
C SER A 315 21.06 -22.29 19.10
N GLY A 316 21.64 -22.62 20.26
CA GLY A 316 23.09 -22.66 20.48
C GLY A 316 23.78 -21.30 20.59
N SER A 317 23.06 -20.18 20.59
CA SER A 317 23.64 -18.83 20.60
C SER A 317 23.97 -18.32 22.02
N LEU A 318 23.20 -18.72 23.02
CA LEU A 318 23.28 -18.23 24.40
C LEU A 318 24.28 -19.07 25.21
N THR A 319 25.56 -18.77 25.09
CA THR A 319 26.67 -19.63 25.55
C THR A 319 27.57 -19.03 26.63
N VAL A 320 27.40 -17.74 26.92
CA VAL A 320 28.27 -16.99 27.83
C VAL A 320 27.57 -16.82 29.18
N MET A 321 28.30 -17.00 30.28
CA MET A 321 27.85 -16.63 31.63
C MET A 321 28.71 -15.47 32.14
N PRO A 322 28.26 -14.21 32.00
CA PRO A 322 29.03 -13.06 32.52
C PRO A 322 29.28 -13.15 34.02
N THR A 323 28.36 -13.75 34.76
CA THR A 323 28.50 -14.04 36.19
C THR A 323 28.07 -15.49 36.43
N PRO A 324 29.01 -16.45 36.35
CA PRO A 324 28.69 -17.87 36.50
C PRO A 324 28.05 -18.16 37.87
N PRO A 325 26.92 -18.90 37.92
CA PRO A 325 26.35 -19.35 39.18
C PRO A 325 27.33 -20.23 39.95
N ARG A 326 27.36 -20.10 41.28
CA ARG A 326 28.26 -20.88 42.12
C ARG A 326 28.04 -22.38 41.92
N GLY A 327 29.11 -23.10 41.59
CA GLY A 327 29.08 -24.55 41.39
C GLY A 327 28.74 -25.00 39.97
N VAL A 328 28.48 -24.09 39.02
CA VAL A 328 28.29 -24.42 37.59
C VAL A 328 29.62 -24.29 36.83
N ASP A 329 30.13 -25.40 36.28
CA ASP A 329 31.43 -25.47 35.61
C ASP A 329 31.40 -26.07 34.19
N GLY A 330 30.26 -26.58 33.74
CA GLY A 330 30.10 -27.22 32.44
C GLY A 330 29.80 -26.24 31.31
N GLY A 331 28.88 -25.31 31.55
CA GLY A 331 28.50 -24.27 30.59
C GLY A 331 27.01 -23.97 30.59
N VAL A 332 26.60 -23.18 29.61
CA VAL A 332 25.22 -22.80 29.35
C VAL A 332 24.93 -22.82 27.84
N VAL A 333 23.74 -23.24 27.43
CA VAL A 333 23.31 -23.26 26.03
C VAL A 333 21.80 -23.23 25.94
N ASN A 334 21.25 -22.52 24.96
CA ASN A 334 19.84 -22.66 24.59
C ASN A 334 19.70 -23.77 23.53
N GLU A 335 19.07 -24.89 23.88
CA GLU A 335 18.85 -25.99 22.93
C GLU A 335 17.82 -25.60 21.83
N LYS A 336 16.89 -24.70 22.16
CA LYS A 336 15.85 -24.15 21.27
C LYS A 336 16.08 -22.66 21.00
N PRO A 337 15.58 -22.10 19.88
CA PRO A 337 15.62 -20.66 19.66
C PRO A 337 14.85 -19.88 20.74
N LEU A 338 15.28 -18.63 21.00
CA LEU A 338 14.54 -17.68 21.82
C LEU A 338 13.78 -16.73 20.91
N THR A 339 12.49 -16.55 21.15
CA THR A 339 11.55 -15.85 20.27
C THR A 339 10.61 -14.94 21.06
N GLY A 340 9.75 -14.19 20.39
CA GLY A 340 8.79 -13.26 21.03
C GLY A 340 9.34 -11.87 21.31
N GLY A 341 10.58 -11.59 20.90
CA GLY A 341 11.11 -10.23 20.87
C GLY A 341 10.47 -9.44 19.75
N GLU A 342 9.69 -8.41 20.09
CA GLU A 342 8.99 -7.55 19.14
C GLU A 342 9.34 -6.09 19.39
N ALA A 343 9.42 -5.30 18.31
CA ALA A 343 9.63 -3.86 18.41
C ALA A 343 8.36 -3.17 18.94
N ALA A 344 8.51 -1.97 19.48
CA ALA A 344 7.36 -1.13 19.76
C ALA A 344 6.62 -0.82 18.45
N GLU A 345 5.30 -0.66 18.53
CA GLU A 345 4.47 -0.29 17.38
C GLU A 345 4.88 1.11 16.88
N ASP A 346 5.11 1.23 15.57
CA ASP A 346 5.43 2.52 14.93
C ASP A 346 4.20 3.43 14.83
N ASP A 347 4.41 4.70 14.44
CA ASP A 347 3.34 5.70 14.34
C ASP A 347 2.28 5.36 13.29
N GLU A 348 2.68 4.84 12.13
CA GLU A 348 1.73 4.53 11.04
C GLU A 348 0.76 3.40 11.41
N PRO A 349 1.22 2.24 11.89
CA PRO A 349 0.31 1.18 12.34
C PRO A 349 -0.59 1.63 13.50
N LEU A 350 -0.05 2.42 14.44
CA LEU A 350 -0.84 2.96 15.55
C LEU A 350 -1.96 3.87 15.05
N ARG A 351 -1.65 4.76 14.10
CA ARG A 351 -2.62 5.69 13.50
C ARG A 351 -3.74 4.94 12.79
N GLU A 352 -3.40 3.96 11.96
CA GLU A 352 -4.40 3.14 11.26
C GLU A 352 -5.28 2.37 12.24
N ARG A 353 -4.68 1.77 13.28
CA ARG A 353 -5.46 1.10 14.33
C ARG A 353 -6.39 2.05 15.08
N ALA A 354 -5.95 3.28 15.34
CA ALA A 354 -6.75 4.31 16.00
C ALA A 354 -7.88 4.83 15.10
N LYS A 355 -7.65 5.03 13.80
CA LYS A 355 -8.70 5.36 12.83
C LYS A 355 -9.75 4.25 12.76
N HIS A 356 -9.32 2.99 12.66
CA HIS A 356 -10.23 1.86 12.73
C HIS A 356 -10.96 1.75 14.08
N ALA A 357 -10.37 2.19 15.19
CA ALA A 357 -11.07 2.24 16.48
C ALA A 357 -12.13 3.34 16.49
N LEU A 358 -11.83 4.53 15.96
CA LEU A 358 -12.79 5.63 15.80
C LEU A 358 -13.97 5.22 14.92
N GLU A 359 -13.69 4.63 13.76
CA GLU A 359 -14.73 4.14 12.82
C GLU A 359 -15.59 3.02 13.45
N ARG A 360 -15.01 2.17 14.30
CA ARG A 360 -15.75 1.14 15.05
C ARG A 360 -16.57 1.70 16.21
N ALA A 361 -16.11 2.78 16.84
CA ALA A 361 -16.79 3.42 17.96
C ALA A 361 -17.94 4.33 17.49
N GLY A 362 -17.89 4.80 16.24
CA GLY A 362 -19.00 5.49 15.61
C GLY A 362 -20.20 4.57 15.44
N ASN A 363 -21.37 5.01 15.90
CA ASN A 363 -22.66 4.52 15.42
C ASN A 363 -23.32 5.65 14.61
N ALA A 364 -24.33 5.33 13.82
CA ALA A 364 -25.15 6.32 13.10
C ALA A 364 -24.40 7.15 12.02
N THR A 365 -23.26 6.70 11.49
CA THR A 365 -22.59 7.29 10.32
C THR A 365 -22.51 6.31 9.16
N LEU A 366 -22.37 6.81 7.91
CA LEU A 366 -22.24 5.95 6.72
C LEU A 366 -21.01 5.04 6.81
N ASN A 367 -19.87 5.56 7.25
CA ASN A 367 -18.63 4.79 7.41
C ASN A 367 -18.76 3.72 8.50
N ALA A 368 -19.42 4.03 9.63
CA ALA A 368 -19.66 3.05 10.69
C ALA A 368 -20.44 1.84 10.16
N ILE A 369 -21.52 2.09 9.38
CA ILE A 369 -22.29 1.02 8.74
C ILE A 369 -21.43 0.26 7.73
N HIS A 370 -20.65 0.97 6.90
CA HIS A 370 -19.79 0.36 5.89
C HIS A 370 -18.78 -0.62 6.52
N TYR A 371 -18.01 -0.17 7.51
CA TYR A 371 -16.99 -1.01 8.16
C TYR A 371 -17.58 -2.09 9.07
N ALA A 372 -18.72 -1.84 9.70
CA ALA A 372 -19.42 -2.86 10.49
C ALA A 372 -19.83 -4.05 9.61
N VAL A 373 -20.36 -3.77 8.41
CA VAL A 373 -20.75 -4.82 7.45
C VAL A 373 -19.53 -5.49 6.82
N LEU A 374 -18.49 -4.74 6.45
CA LEU A 374 -17.28 -5.29 5.84
C LEU A 374 -16.52 -6.26 6.76
N ASN A 375 -16.63 -6.08 8.09
CA ASN A 375 -16.01 -6.98 9.07
C ASN A 375 -16.71 -8.35 9.22
N ILE A 376 -17.86 -8.55 8.58
CA ILE A 376 -18.56 -9.84 8.62
C ILE A 376 -17.81 -10.83 7.72
N GLU A 377 -17.43 -11.97 8.29
CA GLU A 377 -16.74 -13.03 7.55
C GLU A 377 -17.60 -13.52 6.37
N GLY A 378 -17.06 -13.44 5.15
CA GLY A 378 -17.75 -13.82 3.92
C GLY A 378 -18.44 -12.67 3.17
N VAL A 379 -18.31 -11.43 3.64
CA VAL A 379 -18.65 -10.23 2.84
C VAL A 379 -17.43 -9.83 2.00
N ASP A 380 -17.63 -9.67 0.69
CA ASP A 380 -16.55 -9.34 -0.25
C ASP A 380 -16.42 -7.83 -0.47
N SER A 381 -17.53 -7.09 -0.45
CA SER A 381 -17.56 -5.64 -0.62
C SER A 381 -18.88 -5.03 -0.14
N VAL A 382 -18.84 -3.76 0.24
CA VAL A 382 -19.99 -3.00 0.76
C VAL A 382 -20.02 -1.60 0.15
N GLU A 383 -21.20 -1.10 -0.18
CA GLU A 383 -21.46 0.29 -0.54
C GLU A 383 -22.60 0.80 0.36
N VAL A 384 -22.43 1.98 0.97
CA VAL A 384 -23.45 2.61 1.82
C VAL A 384 -23.70 4.02 1.29
N ARG A 385 -24.97 4.33 1.01
CA ARG A 385 -25.39 5.64 0.46
C ARG A 385 -26.63 6.17 1.17
N ASP A 386 -26.73 7.50 1.22
CA ASP A 386 -27.91 8.23 1.65
C ASP A 386 -28.22 9.38 0.67
N ALA A 387 -29.22 10.20 1.02
CA ALA A 387 -29.66 11.35 0.24
C ALA A 387 -28.56 12.40 -0.03
N SER A 388 -27.48 12.43 0.76
CA SER A 388 -26.35 13.37 0.55
C SER A 388 -25.46 12.95 -0.62
N LEU A 389 -25.39 11.65 -0.91
CA LEU A 389 -24.60 11.06 -1.98
C LEU A 389 -25.42 10.66 -3.21
N ASP A 390 -26.73 10.51 -3.03
CA ASP A 390 -27.67 10.16 -4.09
C ASP A 390 -29.05 10.76 -3.81
N ALA A 391 -29.39 11.81 -4.55
CA ALA A 391 -30.68 12.51 -4.42
C ALA A 391 -31.91 11.62 -4.75
N ALA A 392 -31.71 10.44 -5.36
CA ALA A 392 -32.79 9.49 -5.60
C ALA A 392 -33.20 8.72 -4.32
N ILE A 393 -32.37 8.75 -3.27
CA ILE A 393 -32.66 8.10 -1.98
C ILE A 393 -33.56 9.02 -1.13
N PRO A 394 -34.73 8.55 -0.65
CA PRO A 394 -35.59 9.36 0.20
C PRO A 394 -34.92 9.79 1.51
N LEU A 395 -35.26 10.99 2.01
CA LEU A 395 -34.84 11.43 3.34
C LEU A 395 -35.29 10.44 4.42
N GLY A 396 -34.38 10.10 5.33
CA GLY A 396 -34.64 9.12 6.40
C GLY A 396 -34.36 7.67 5.98
N GLU A 397 -33.91 7.41 4.75
CA GLU A 397 -33.43 6.09 4.31
C GLU A 397 -31.91 6.06 4.10
N VAL A 398 -31.31 4.90 4.37
CA VAL A 398 -29.92 4.59 4.01
C VAL A 398 -29.92 3.29 3.24
N TRP A 399 -29.30 3.28 2.07
CA TRP A 399 -29.18 2.07 1.25
C TRP A 399 -27.83 1.42 1.49
N VAL A 400 -27.85 0.15 1.85
CA VAL A 400 -26.66 -0.68 2.08
C VAL A 400 -26.65 -1.78 1.03
N ARG A 401 -25.65 -1.75 0.15
CA ARG A 401 -25.42 -2.76 -0.87
C ARG A 401 -24.21 -3.59 -0.50
N PHE A 402 -24.30 -4.91 -0.63
CA PHE A 402 -23.18 -5.79 -0.30
C PHE A 402 -23.09 -6.98 -1.27
N SER A 403 -21.88 -7.53 -1.38
CA SER A 403 -21.58 -8.71 -2.19
C SER A 403 -21.07 -9.83 -1.30
N THR A 404 -21.50 -11.06 -1.57
CA THR A 404 -21.09 -12.26 -0.84
C THR A 404 -21.27 -13.51 -1.70
N GLY A 405 -20.35 -14.47 -1.55
CA GLY A 405 -20.48 -15.82 -2.11
C GLY A 405 -21.42 -16.75 -1.32
N LYS A 406 -21.92 -16.35 -0.15
CA LYS A 406 -22.77 -17.19 0.74
C LYS A 406 -24.00 -16.42 1.23
N PRO A 407 -24.93 -16.05 0.33
CA PRO A 407 -26.05 -15.17 0.66
C PRO A 407 -26.92 -15.69 1.80
N ASP A 408 -27.22 -16.99 1.81
CA ASP A 408 -28.13 -17.60 2.80
C ASP A 408 -27.62 -17.48 4.25
N VAL A 409 -26.30 -17.46 4.44
CA VAL A 409 -25.66 -17.39 5.76
C VAL A 409 -25.32 -15.96 6.16
N VAL A 410 -24.82 -15.17 5.19
CA VAL A 410 -24.26 -13.84 5.44
C VAL A 410 -25.34 -12.76 5.45
N ALA A 411 -26.35 -12.83 4.58
CA ALA A 411 -27.38 -11.79 4.50
C ALA A 411 -28.12 -11.54 5.83
N PRO A 412 -28.56 -12.56 6.60
CA PRO A 412 -29.18 -12.34 7.91
C PRO A 412 -28.24 -11.75 8.96
N GLN A 413 -26.93 -11.91 8.81
CA GLN A 413 -25.93 -11.32 9.70
C GLN A 413 -25.72 -9.84 9.36
N VAL A 414 -25.62 -9.53 8.06
CA VAL A 414 -25.52 -8.15 7.55
C VAL A 414 -26.71 -7.32 8.03
N GLU A 415 -27.94 -7.82 7.87
CA GLU A 415 -29.15 -7.11 8.31
C GLU A 415 -29.12 -6.77 9.81
N ARG A 416 -28.71 -7.73 10.65
CA ARG A 416 -28.61 -7.50 12.11
C ARG A 416 -27.53 -6.49 12.47
N VAL A 417 -26.41 -6.51 11.78
CA VAL A 417 -25.31 -5.57 12.02
C VAL A 417 -25.75 -4.16 11.60
N VAL A 418 -26.30 -4.00 10.40
CA VAL A 418 -26.82 -2.72 9.91
C VAL A 418 -27.88 -2.16 10.86
N ASP A 419 -28.80 -2.98 11.36
CA ASP A 419 -29.85 -2.53 12.28
C ASP A 419 -29.29 -2.07 13.64
N ARG A 420 -28.20 -2.67 14.11
CA ARG A 420 -27.51 -2.24 15.35
C ARG A 420 -26.70 -0.96 15.18
N THR A 421 -26.15 -0.73 13.98
CA THR A 421 -25.24 0.38 13.71
C THR A 421 -25.96 1.64 13.20
N ARG A 422 -27.14 1.48 12.57
CA ARG A 422 -27.93 2.63 12.06
C ARG A 422 -28.42 3.54 13.18
N ALA A 423 -28.68 4.80 12.84
CA ALA A 423 -29.33 5.72 13.75
C ALA A 423 -30.79 5.30 14.04
N ALA A 424 -31.27 5.56 15.26
CA ALA A 424 -32.68 5.42 15.57
C ALA A 424 -33.52 6.33 14.66
N GLY A 425 -34.62 5.80 14.11
CA GLY A 425 -35.49 6.53 13.18
C GLY A 425 -35.08 6.49 11.71
N ILE A 426 -33.88 6.02 11.36
CA ILE A 426 -33.45 5.83 9.96
C ILE A 426 -33.83 4.43 9.49
N LYS A 427 -34.45 4.32 8.32
CA LYS A 427 -34.77 3.04 7.68
C LYS A 427 -33.60 2.58 6.81
N ALA A 428 -32.98 1.46 7.19
CA ALA A 428 -31.93 0.84 6.38
C ALA A 428 -32.53 -0.10 5.34
N VAL A 429 -32.23 0.10 4.07
CA VAL A 429 -32.61 -0.77 2.96
C VAL A 429 -31.37 -1.57 2.54
N VAL A 430 -31.30 -2.81 3.01
CA VAL A 430 -30.19 -3.71 2.72
C VAL A 430 -30.50 -4.51 1.45
N LYS A 431 -29.62 -4.48 0.46
CA LYS A 431 -29.75 -5.22 -0.80
C LYS A 431 -28.46 -5.94 -1.16
N GLN A 432 -28.58 -7.19 -1.57
CA GLN A 432 -27.45 -7.90 -2.16
C GLN A 432 -27.24 -7.44 -3.60
N VAL A 433 -25.98 -7.27 -3.98
CA VAL A 433 -25.53 -6.94 -5.33
C VAL A 433 -25.42 -8.23 -6.15
N ARG A 434 -25.84 -8.19 -7.41
CA ARG A 434 -25.68 -9.31 -8.33
C ARG A 434 -24.23 -9.37 -8.81
N THR A 435 -23.61 -10.53 -8.69
CA THR A 435 -22.26 -10.76 -9.22
C THR A 435 -22.32 -11.00 -10.73
N LEU A 436 -21.52 -10.25 -11.47
CA LEU A 436 -21.28 -10.42 -12.90
C LEU A 436 -19.90 -11.04 -13.07
N THR A 437 -19.85 -12.28 -13.53
CA THR A 437 -18.62 -13.05 -13.64
C THR A 437 -17.95 -12.78 -14.97
N LEU A 438 -16.67 -12.41 -14.95
CA LEU A 438 -15.87 -12.10 -16.13
C LEU A 438 -14.93 -13.27 -16.48
N SER A 439 -14.93 -13.64 -17.76
CA SER A 439 -14.01 -14.62 -18.34
C SER A 439 -13.40 -14.05 -19.61
N GLY A 440 -12.41 -14.73 -20.19
CA GLY A 440 -11.87 -14.34 -21.49
C GLY A 440 -10.36 -14.49 -21.63
N ARG A 441 -9.82 -13.84 -22.66
CA ARG A 441 -8.44 -13.98 -23.09
C ARG A 441 -7.76 -12.62 -23.23
N PHE A 442 -6.54 -12.52 -22.72
CA PHE A 442 -5.66 -11.38 -22.94
C PHE A 442 -4.59 -11.76 -23.95
N LEU A 443 -4.59 -11.12 -25.11
CA LEU A 443 -3.64 -11.37 -26.18
C LEU A 443 -2.45 -10.41 -26.01
N VAL A 444 -1.34 -10.91 -25.47
CA VAL A 444 -0.14 -10.12 -25.16
C VAL A 444 0.86 -10.18 -26.32
N ILE A 445 1.54 -9.06 -26.55
CA ILE A 445 2.65 -8.97 -27.51
C ILE A 445 3.97 -9.06 -26.73
N PRO A 446 4.85 -10.03 -27.05
CA PRO A 446 6.14 -10.18 -26.38
C PRO A 446 7.09 -9.03 -26.71
N ASP A 447 8.02 -8.74 -25.80
CA ASP A 447 9.14 -7.86 -26.11
C ASP A 447 10.19 -8.56 -26.99
N ALA A 448 11.23 -7.83 -27.41
CA ALA A 448 12.28 -8.34 -28.29
C ALA A 448 13.08 -9.53 -27.71
N TYR A 449 13.01 -9.76 -26.39
CA TYR A 449 13.66 -10.87 -25.70
C TYR A 449 12.70 -12.05 -25.45
N GLY A 450 11.44 -11.90 -25.86
CA GLY A 450 10.38 -12.90 -25.78
C GLY A 450 9.55 -12.80 -24.51
N SER A 451 8.30 -13.28 -24.55
CA SER A 451 7.50 -13.43 -23.33
C SER A 451 7.79 -14.76 -22.65
N SER A 452 8.34 -14.70 -21.44
CA SER A 452 8.47 -15.89 -20.61
C SER A 452 7.10 -16.32 -20.06
N LYS A 453 6.93 -17.61 -19.76
CA LYS A 453 5.75 -18.11 -19.02
C LYS A 453 5.53 -17.32 -17.72
N ASP A 454 6.61 -16.88 -17.07
CA ASP A 454 6.57 -16.06 -15.86
C ASP A 454 6.05 -14.64 -16.10
N ALA A 455 6.35 -14.02 -17.23
CA ALA A 455 5.79 -12.71 -17.59
C ALA A 455 4.28 -12.79 -17.78
N ARG A 456 3.79 -13.81 -18.50
CA ARG A 456 2.35 -14.05 -18.67
C ARG A 456 1.64 -14.30 -17.36
N GLN A 457 2.25 -15.10 -16.48
CA GLN A 457 1.67 -15.37 -15.16
C GLN A 457 1.61 -14.10 -14.29
N ARG A 458 2.66 -13.27 -14.30
CA ARG A 458 2.65 -11.97 -13.59
C ARG A 458 1.56 -11.04 -14.10
N TYR A 459 1.38 -10.93 -15.42
CA TYR A 459 0.29 -10.16 -16.00
C TYR A 459 -1.07 -10.73 -15.60
N ARG A 460 -1.27 -12.06 -15.70
CA ARG A 460 -2.50 -12.74 -15.28
C ARG A 460 -2.87 -12.41 -13.84
N THR A 461 -1.91 -12.52 -12.91
CA THR A 461 -2.11 -12.16 -11.51
C THR A 461 -2.49 -10.70 -11.34
N ALA A 462 -1.83 -9.78 -12.04
CA ALA A 462 -2.14 -8.35 -11.99
C ALA A 462 -3.54 -8.03 -12.54
N ALA A 463 -3.94 -8.66 -13.65
CA ALA A 463 -5.26 -8.47 -14.26
C ALA A 463 -6.38 -9.03 -13.36
N ILE A 464 -6.19 -10.22 -12.78
CA ILE A 464 -7.15 -10.79 -11.81
C ILE A 464 -7.27 -9.89 -10.58
N ALA A 465 -6.15 -9.39 -10.04
CA ALA A 465 -6.17 -8.48 -8.90
C ALA A 465 -6.89 -7.16 -9.22
N ALA A 466 -6.66 -6.59 -10.41
CA ALA A 466 -7.34 -5.37 -10.85
C ALA A 466 -8.85 -5.58 -10.99
N LEU A 467 -9.29 -6.70 -11.57
CA LEU A 467 -10.72 -7.05 -11.68
C LEU A 467 -11.36 -7.35 -10.31
N ALA A 468 -10.64 -8.05 -9.43
CA ALA A 468 -11.11 -8.33 -8.07
C ALA A 468 -11.19 -7.07 -7.20
N GLY A 469 -10.41 -6.04 -7.52
CA GLY A 469 -10.44 -4.75 -6.82
C GLY A 469 -11.59 -3.83 -7.19
N LEU A 470 -12.39 -4.16 -8.21
CA LEU A 470 -13.48 -3.30 -8.68
C LEU A 470 -14.58 -3.14 -7.63
N ALA A 471 -14.97 -1.89 -7.37
CA ALA A 471 -16.08 -1.56 -6.48
C ALA A 471 -17.44 -1.94 -7.09
N ILE A 472 -18.49 -1.93 -6.26
CA ILE A 472 -19.87 -2.14 -6.71
C ILE A 472 -20.23 -1.04 -7.72
N GLY A 473 -20.75 -1.41 -8.89
CA GLY A 473 -21.09 -0.50 -9.98
C GLY A 473 -19.91 0.12 -10.72
N GLU A 474 -18.65 -0.22 -10.38
CA GLU A 474 -17.48 0.34 -11.09
C GLU A 474 -17.36 -0.26 -12.51
N PRO A 475 -17.23 0.58 -13.55
CA PRO A 475 -17.16 0.10 -14.92
C PRO A 475 -15.84 -0.66 -15.22
N VAL A 476 -15.94 -1.71 -16.03
CA VAL A 476 -14.78 -2.50 -16.45
C VAL A 476 -14.14 -1.80 -17.65
N SER A 477 -12.86 -1.43 -17.54
CA SER A 477 -12.14 -0.82 -18.67
C SER A 477 -11.10 -1.76 -19.26
N GLN A 478 -11.29 -2.10 -20.54
CA GLN A 478 -10.35 -2.92 -21.30
C GLN A 478 -9.01 -2.19 -21.48
N ARG A 479 -9.03 -0.87 -21.72
CA ARG A 479 -7.82 -0.04 -21.81
C ARG A 479 -7.02 -0.01 -20.50
N LYS A 480 -7.68 0.05 -19.33
CA LYS A 480 -6.97 -0.01 -18.05
C LYS A 480 -6.27 -1.36 -17.86
N LEU A 481 -6.90 -2.45 -18.29
CA LEU A 481 -6.30 -3.80 -18.24
C LEU A 481 -5.14 -3.93 -19.21
N ALA A 482 -5.31 -3.48 -20.46
CA ALA A 482 -4.24 -3.45 -21.46
C ALA A 482 -3.00 -2.67 -20.96
N ALA A 483 -3.21 -1.54 -20.28
CA ALA A 483 -2.12 -0.73 -19.74
C ALA A 483 -1.28 -1.46 -18.66
N LEU A 484 -1.79 -2.52 -18.04
CA LEU A 484 -1.01 -3.34 -17.10
C LEU A 484 0.14 -4.08 -17.80
N ALA A 485 0.04 -4.35 -19.11
CA ALA A 485 1.07 -5.03 -19.87
C ALA A 485 2.40 -4.25 -19.86
N PHE A 486 2.34 -2.93 -19.98
CA PHE A 486 3.52 -2.05 -19.93
C PHE A 486 4.26 -2.05 -18.57
N ARG A 487 3.64 -2.58 -17.51
CA ARG A 487 4.26 -2.70 -16.18
C ARG A 487 4.96 -4.05 -15.98
N VAL A 488 4.85 -4.98 -16.93
CA VAL A 488 5.38 -6.34 -16.82
C VAL A 488 6.57 -6.51 -17.78
N ALA A 489 7.77 -6.63 -17.22
CA ALA A 489 8.96 -6.94 -18.00
C ALA A 489 8.81 -8.28 -18.74
N GLY A 490 9.11 -8.29 -20.05
CA GLY A 490 8.86 -9.41 -20.95
C GLY A 490 7.69 -9.19 -21.93
N LEU A 491 6.88 -8.14 -21.73
CA LEU A 491 5.77 -7.77 -22.60
C LEU A 491 6.01 -6.38 -23.21
N ALA A 492 5.78 -6.26 -24.51
CA ALA A 492 5.89 -4.98 -25.21
C ALA A 492 4.55 -4.22 -25.21
N ASP A 493 3.44 -4.92 -25.46
CA ASP A 493 2.11 -4.31 -25.59
C ASP A 493 0.99 -5.34 -25.39
N MET A 494 -0.26 -4.87 -25.38
CA MET A 494 -1.47 -5.66 -25.49
C MET A 494 -1.97 -5.63 -26.94
N GLY A 495 -2.08 -6.79 -27.57
CA GLY A 495 -2.73 -6.91 -28.87
C GLY A 495 -4.24 -6.69 -28.74
N GLU A 496 -4.91 -7.47 -27.89
CA GLU A 496 -6.36 -7.37 -27.71
C GLU A 496 -6.77 -7.89 -26.32
N VAL A 497 -7.80 -7.26 -25.74
CA VAL A 497 -8.47 -7.74 -24.53
C VAL A 497 -9.83 -8.30 -24.93
N GLN A 498 -10.00 -9.61 -24.88
CA GLN A 498 -11.25 -10.28 -25.21
C GLN A 498 -11.92 -10.73 -23.92
N LEU A 499 -12.85 -9.92 -23.41
CA LEU A 499 -13.63 -10.27 -22.22
C LEU A 499 -15.06 -10.63 -22.55
N ASP A 500 -15.56 -11.62 -21.83
CA ASP A 500 -16.94 -12.04 -21.81
C ASP A 500 -17.48 -11.94 -20.39
N TYR A 501 -18.79 -11.80 -20.28
CA TYR A 501 -19.47 -11.74 -19.01
C TYR A 501 -20.66 -12.69 -18.93
N VAL A 502 -20.90 -13.18 -17.72
CA VAL A 502 -22.06 -14.00 -17.37
C VAL A 502 -22.78 -13.36 -16.21
N ARG A 503 -24.10 -13.22 -16.33
CA ARG A 503 -24.98 -12.78 -15.26
C ARG A 503 -25.67 -13.98 -14.64
N GLY A 504 -25.15 -14.51 -13.53
CA GLY A 504 -25.74 -15.71 -12.90
C GLY A 504 -25.62 -16.95 -13.80
N SER A 505 -26.74 -17.53 -14.24
CA SER A 505 -26.78 -18.72 -15.12
C SER A 505 -27.05 -18.39 -16.59
N ASP A 506 -27.01 -17.11 -16.97
CA ASP A 506 -27.24 -16.66 -18.34
C ASP A 506 -26.11 -17.12 -19.28
N ALA A 507 -26.35 -17.08 -20.59
CA ALA A 507 -25.31 -17.34 -21.58
C ALA A 507 -24.21 -16.24 -21.52
N ALA A 508 -22.97 -16.62 -21.80
CA ALA A 508 -21.86 -15.67 -21.87
C ALA A 508 -22.05 -14.70 -23.05
N LEU A 509 -21.86 -13.41 -22.77
CA LEU A 509 -21.94 -12.33 -23.75
C LEU A 509 -20.61 -11.59 -23.86
N ALA A 510 -20.29 -11.13 -25.06
CA ALA A 510 -19.07 -10.38 -25.33
C ALA A 510 -19.16 -8.94 -24.79
N ILE A 511 -18.07 -8.47 -24.19
CA ILE A 511 -17.89 -7.04 -23.90
C ILE A 511 -17.35 -6.36 -25.15
N ASP A 512 -18.19 -5.55 -25.79
CA ASP A 512 -17.91 -4.85 -27.05
C ASP A 512 -17.74 -3.33 -26.90
N GLN A 513 -17.97 -2.80 -25.70
CA GLN A 513 -17.80 -1.38 -25.35
C GLN A 513 -16.75 -1.20 -24.24
N ASP A 514 -15.96 -0.13 -24.36
CA ASP A 514 -15.00 0.29 -23.34
C ASP A 514 -15.19 1.79 -23.03
N PRO A 515 -15.54 2.16 -21.79
CA PRO A 515 -15.74 1.29 -20.64
C PRO A 515 -17.06 0.51 -20.68
N PHE A 516 -17.05 -0.72 -20.17
CA PHE A 516 -18.26 -1.52 -19.96
C PHE A 516 -18.94 -1.07 -18.66
N VAL A 517 -20.10 -0.45 -18.81
CA VAL A 517 -20.87 0.11 -17.70
C VAL A 517 -21.74 -0.97 -17.07
N LEU A 518 -21.66 -1.10 -15.75
CA LEU A 518 -22.48 -2.01 -14.95
C LEU A 518 -23.78 -1.35 -14.51
N ASP A 519 -24.81 -2.15 -14.27
CA ASP A 519 -26.02 -1.67 -13.60
C ASP A 519 -25.71 -1.31 -12.14
N ALA A 520 -26.46 -0.36 -11.56
CA ALA A 520 -26.19 0.17 -10.22
C ALA A 520 -26.24 -0.87 -9.07
N GLY A 521 -26.74 -2.07 -9.33
CA GLY A 521 -26.79 -3.20 -8.39
C GLY A 521 -25.93 -4.39 -8.83
N GLU A 522 -24.96 -4.19 -9.72
CA GLU A 522 -24.05 -5.22 -10.20
C GLU A 522 -22.60 -4.96 -9.77
N GLN A 523 -21.84 -6.05 -9.62
CA GLN A 523 -20.40 -5.98 -9.41
C GLN A 523 -19.68 -6.99 -10.28
N ALA A 524 -18.70 -6.51 -11.03
CA ALA A 524 -17.83 -7.36 -11.82
C ALA A 524 -16.86 -8.14 -10.93
N ARG A 525 -16.76 -9.45 -11.15
CA ARG A 525 -15.80 -10.34 -10.49
C ARG A 525 -15.13 -11.26 -11.50
N PRO A 526 -13.80 -11.47 -11.40
CA PRO A 526 -13.10 -12.36 -12.31
C PRO A 526 -13.39 -13.83 -11.99
N ASP A 527 -13.63 -14.64 -13.01
CA ASP A 527 -13.38 -16.08 -12.95
C ASP A 527 -11.90 -16.33 -13.23
N ALA A 528 -11.13 -16.48 -12.15
CA ALA A 528 -9.70 -16.70 -12.25
C ALA A 528 -9.34 -17.95 -13.09
N GLY A 529 -10.20 -18.98 -13.11
CA GLY A 529 -9.99 -20.21 -13.87
C GLY A 529 -10.22 -20.02 -15.37
N ALA A 530 -11.17 -19.17 -15.75
CA ALA A 530 -11.56 -18.91 -17.13
C ALA A 530 -10.89 -17.67 -17.76
N LEU A 531 -9.92 -17.08 -17.08
CA LEU A 531 -9.09 -15.98 -17.60
C LEU A 531 -7.71 -16.48 -18.03
N GLU A 532 -7.45 -16.37 -19.33
CA GLU A 532 -6.25 -16.86 -19.98
C GLU A 532 -5.41 -15.73 -20.58
N VAL A 533 -4.09 -15.94 -20.65
CA VAL A 533 -3.14 -15.01 -21.26
C VAL A 533 -2.40 -15.74 -22.38
N VAL A 534 -2.61 -15.29 -23.62
CA VAL A 534 -2.05 -15.91 -24.83
C VAL A 534 -1.04 -14.96 -25.44
N ALA A 535 0.17 -15.44 -25.72
CA ALA A 535 1.20 -14.65 -26.38
C ALA A 535 1.04 -14.73 -27.91
N LEU A 536 1.12 -13.58 -28.56
CA LEU A 536 1.21 -13.49 -30.02
C LEU A 536 2.67 -13.73 -30.43
N HIS A 537 2.97 -14.93 -30.90
CA HIS A 537 4.35 -15.41 -31.06
C HIS A 537 4.92 -15.12 -32.45
N ALA A 538 4.20 -15.54 -33.50
CA ALA A 538 4.72 -15.51 -34.87
C ALA A 538 3.66 -15.08 -35.87
N LEU A 539 4.09 -14.43 -36.93
CA LEU A 539 3.30 -14.28 -38.15
C LEU A 539 3.48 -15.53 -39.00
N ASP A 540 2.39 -16.01 -39.57
CA ASP A 540 2.37 -17.07 -40.57
C ASP A 540 1.74 -16.55 -41.86
N ALA A 541 2.37 -16.84 -43.00
CA ALA A 541 1.99 -16.31 -44.29
C ALA A 541 1.66 -17.43 -45.28
N SER A 542 0.58 -17.25 -46.04
CA SER A 542 0.32 -18.08 -47.22
C SER A 542 1.42 -17.89 -48.28
N ALA A 543 1.35 -18.69 -49.36
CA ALA A 543 2.11 -18.37 -50.57
C ALA A 543 1.79 -16.92 -51.01
N ALA A 544 2.82 -16.16 -51.36
CA ALA A 544 2.70 -14.76 -51.76
C ALA A 544 2.90 -14.61 -53.27
N SER A 545 2.06 -13.77 -53.90
CA SER A 545 2.20 -13.42 -55.32
C SER A 545 2.34 -11.90 -55.51
N LEU A 546 3.20 -11.49 -56.44
CA LEU A 546 3.36 -10.10 -56.86
C LEU A 546 2.82 -9.96 -58.28
N ALA A 547 1.84 -9.08 -58.47
CA ALA A 547 1.33 -8.77 -59.80
C ALA A 547 2.23 -7.75 -60.53
N ALA A 548 2.15 -7.72 -61.87
CA ALA A 548 2.94 -6.82 -62.71
C ALA A 548 2.72 -5.32 -62.42
N ASP A 549 1.60 -4.96 -61.80
CA ASP A 549 1.26 -3.59 -61.39
C ASP A 549 1.83 -3.20 -60.01
N GLY A 550 2.59 -4.11 -59.37
CA GLY A 550 3.19 -3.96 -58.05
C GLY A 550 2.30 -4.39 -56.88
N SER A 551 1.13 -4.98 -57.13
CA SER A 551 0.21 -5.42 -56.08
C SER A 551 0.65 -6.74 -55.43
N LEU A 552 0.90 -6.72 -54.12
CA LEU A 552 1.31 -7.89 -53.34
C LEU A 552 0.08 -8.58 -52.72
N SER A 553 -0.11 -9.87 -53.02
CA SER A 553 -1.22 -10.68 -52.52
C SER A 553 -0.73 -11.82 -51.64
N LEU A 554 -1.21 -11.87 -50.40
CA LEU A 554 -1.07 -13.00 -49.48
C LEU A 554 -2.18 -12.95 -48.43
N SER A 555 -2.25 -13.98 -47.59
CA SER A 555 -2.98 -13.94 -46.33
C SER A 555 -2.03 -14.16 -45.17
N LEU A 556 -2.32 -13.53 -44.04
CA LEU A 556 -1.55 -13.67 -42.81
C LEU A 556 -2.42 -14.20 -41.68
N ARG A 557 -1.80 -14.99 -40.80
CA ARG A 557 -2.31 -15.44 -39.51
C ARG A 557 -1.31 -15.05 -38.44
N ILE A 558 -1.76 -14.92 -37.20
CA ILE A 558 -0.88 -14.80 -36.03
C ILE A 558 -0.99 -16.09 -35.24
N LEU A 559 0.15 -16.70 -34.92
CA LEU A 559 0.26 -17.93 -34.16
C LEU A 559 0.60 -17.63 -32.70
N ASP A 560 0.09 -18.46 -31.80
CA ASP A 560 0.53 -18.50 -30.40
C ASP A 560 1.85 -19.27 -30.22
N ASP A 561 2.34 -19.36 -28.98
CA ASP A 561 3.56 -20.10 -28.64
C ASP A 561 3.48 -21.61 -28.97
N ASP A 562 2.27 -22.17 -29.09
CA ASP A 562 2.04 -23.57 -29.45
C ASP A 562 1.86 -23.75 -30.98
N GLY A 563 2.03 -22.67 -31.76
CA GLY A 563 1.88 -22.67 -33.21
C GLY A 563 0.43 -22.70 -33.70
N LYS A 564 -0.55 -22.41 -32.85
CA LYS A 564 -1.97 -22.38 -33.22
C LYS A 564 -2.40 -21.00 -33.68
N PRO A 565 -3.23 -20.89 -34.74
CA PRO A 565 -3.82 -19.62 -35.14
C PRO A 565 -4.66 -18.98 -34.04
N VAL A 566 -4.48 -17.68 -33.83
CA VAL A 566 -5.22 -16.90 -32.84
C VAL A 566 -6.40 -16.19 -33.50
N HIS A 567 -7.58 -16.31 -32.88
CA HIS A 567 -8.79 -15.61 -33.31
C HIS A 567 -8.90 -14.22 -32.68
N PHE A 568 -9.12 -13.19 -33.51
CA PHE A 568 -9.26 -11.80 -33.07
C PHE A 568 -10.69 -11.29 -33.26
N ARG A 569 -11.22 -10.50 -32.32
CA ARG A 569 -12.50 -9.79 -32.54
C ARG A 569 -12.23 -8.52 -33.34
N ARG A 570 -11.21 -7.76 -32.94
CA ARG A 570 -10.69 -6.59 -33.65
C ARG A 570 -9.22 -6.36 -33.30
N LEU A 571 -8.34 -6.44 -34.30
CA LEU A 571 -6.93 -6.08 -34.17
C LEU A 571 -6.44 -5.40 -35.45
N GLU A 572 -5.71 -4.30 -35.31
CA GLU A 572 -5.00 -3.66 -36.42
C GLU A 572 -3.50 -3.60 -36.13
N LEU A 573 -2.69 -3.97 -37.12
CA LEU A 573 -1.23 -3.96 -37.02
C LEU A 573 -0.59 -3.30 -38.24
N ALA A 574 0.45 -2.51 -37.98
CA ALA A 574 1.34 -2.04 -39.02
C ALA A 574 2.37 -3.13 -39.38
N LEU A 575 2.58 -3.34 -40.68
CA LEU A 575 3.45 -4.37 -41.23
C LEU A 575 4.55 -3.76 -42.10
N LEU A 576 5.67 -4.46 -42.18
CA LEU A 576 6.73 -4.24 -43.15
C LEU A 576 7.00 -5.53 -43.91
N ALA A 577 6.81 -5.49 -45.22
CA ALA A 577 7.16 -6.56 -46.14
C ALA A 577 8.53 -6.27 -46.77
N THR A 578 9.47 -7.19 -46.62
CA THR A 578 10.84 -7.10 -47.15
C THR A 578 11.09 -8.24 -48.11
N VAL A 579 11.49 -7.93 -49.34
CA VAL A 579 11.87 -8.93 -50.34
C VAL A 579 13.37 -9.15 -50.30
N ARG A 580 13.79 -10.42 -50.24
CA ARG A 580 15.19 -10.81 -50.32
C ARG A 580 15.40 -11.83 -51.43
N ALA A 581 16.51 -11.71 -52.14
CA ALA A 581 16.84 -12.59 -53.26
C ALA A 581 18.36 -12.68 -53.45
N LYS A 582 18.83 -13.70 -54.17
CA LYS A 582 20.21 -13.82 -54.61
C LYS A 582 20.40 -13.22 -56.02
N PRO A 583 21.55 -12.60 -56.30
CA PRO A 583 21.90 -12.21 -57.67
C PRO A 583 22.10 -13.46 -58.55
N ALA A 584 21.53 -13.48 -59.75
CA ALA A 584 21.61 -14.60 -60.69
C ALA A 584 23.07 -14.87 -61.17
N THR A 585 23.90 -13.83 -61.21
CA THR A 585 25.30 -13.89 -61.65
C THR A 585 26.27 -14.40 -60.59
N THR A 586 25.88 -14.39 -59.30
CA THR A 586 26.71 -14.86 -58.19
C THR A 586 25.87 -15.67 -57.17
N PRO A 587 25.47 -16.91 -57.48
CA PRO A 587 24.53 -17.71 -56.68
C PRO A 587 25.03 -18.09 -55.26
N ASN A 588 26.35 -17.99 -55.04
CA ASN A 588 26.99 -18.30 -53.77
C ASN A 588 26.92 -17.15 -52.76
N GLN A 589 26.45 -15.96 -53.16
CA GLN A 589 26.23 -14.85 -52.22
C GLN A 589 24.99 -15.07 -51.34
N PRO A 590 24.98 -14.55 -50.10
CA PRO A 590 23.81 -14.61 -49.22
C PRO A 590 22.65 -13.77 -49.76
N LEU A 591 21.44 -14.05 -49.27
CA LEU A 591 20.22 -13.31 -49.62
C LEU A 591 20.34 -11.82 -49.25
N GLN A 592 20.23 -10.96 -50.26
CA GLN A 592 20.26 -9.51 -50.11
C GLN A 592 18.84 -8.94 -50.11
N GLN A 593 18.61 -7.89 -49.33
CA GLN A 593 17.36 -7.14 -49.38
C GLN A 593 17.31 -6.33 -50.70
N VAL A 594 16.28 -6.57 -51.50
CA VAL A 594 16.12 -5.97 -52.84
C VAL A 594 14.94 -5.01 -52.93
N ALA A 595 13.94 -5.14 -52.06
CA ALA A 595 12.82 -4.21 -51.94
C ALA A 595 12.19 -4.28 -50.55
N GLN A 596 11.46 -3.24 -50.17
CA GLN A 596 10.64 -3.23 -48.96
C GLN A 596 9.41 -2.33 -49.15
N VAL A 597 8.31 -2.66 -48.47
CA VAL A 597 7.09 -1.87 -48.51
C VAL A 597 6.32 -1.95 -47.19
N ALA A 598 5.72 -0.83 -46.78
CA ALA A 598 4.87 -0.76 -45.60
C ALA A 598 3.43 -1.18 -45.95
N GLY A 599 2.73 -1.72 -44.95
CA GLY A 599 1.32 -2.06 -45.06
C GLY A 599 0.64 -2.13 -43.70
N THR A 600 -0.63 -2.49 -43.72
CA THR A 600 -1.42 -2.74 -42.51
C THR A 600 -2.22 -4.02 -42.68
N ILE A 601 -2.62 -4.62 -41.56
CA ILE A 601 -3.56 -5.73 -41.53
C ILE A 601 -4.61 -5.45 -40.46
N SER A 602 -5.87 -5.75 -40.79
CA SER A 602 -7.00 -5.63 -39.87
C SER A 602 -7.70 -6.99 -39.78
N PHE A 603 -7.71 -7.56 -38.58
CA PHE A 603 -8.50 -8.75 -38.27
C PHE A 603 -9.85 -8.32 -37.69
N THR A 604 -10.94 -8.85 -38.23
CA THR A 604 -12.31 -8.60 -37.76
C THR A 604 -13.05 -9.92 -37.64
N ALA A 605 -13.29 -10.39 -36.41
CA ALA A 605 -13.89 -11.70 -36.12
C ALA A 605 -13.26 -12.86 -36.93
N ALA A 606 -11.93 -12.88 -37.03
CA ALA A 606 -11.20 -13.78 -37.93
C ALA A 606 -9.85 -14.23 -37.37
N GLU A 607 -9.38 -15.38 -37.82
CA GLU A 607 -8.02 -15.93 -37.55
C GLU A 607 -7.03 -15.62 -38.69
N GLN A 608 -7.53 -15.17 -39.84
CA GLN A 608 -6.77 -14.89 -41.04
C GLN A 608 -7.32 -13.65 -41.72
N ALA A 609 -6.42 -12.78 -42.19
CA ALA A 609 -6.79 -11.60 -42.97
C ALA A 609 -5.80 -11.35 -44.10
N ALA A 610 -6.25 -10.64 -45.14
CA ALA A 610 -5.39 -10.18 -46.22
C ALA A 610 -4.81 -8.80 -45.83
N PRO A 611 -3.48 -8.66 -45.73
CA PRO A 611 -2.84 -7.37 -45.50
C PRO A 611 -2.98 -6.44 -46.72
N SER A 612 -3.03 -5.14 -46.46
CA SER A 612 -2.98 -4.09 -47.48
C SER A 612 -1.58 -3.48 -47.50
N PHE A 613 -0.83 -3.69 -48.57
CA PHE A 613 0.50 -3.10 -48.78
C PHE A 613 0.44 -2.00 -49.83
N ALA A 614 1.32 -1.01 -49.70
CA ALA A 614 1.59 -0.11 -50.82
C ALA A 614 2.20 -0.88 -52.01
N LYS A 615 2.22 -0.25 -53.20
CA LYS A 615 2.78 -0.89 -54.40
C LYS A 615 4.27 -1.19 -54.22
N LEU A 616 4.64 -2.45 -54.46
CA LEU A 616 6.00 -2.94 -54.31
C LEU A 616 6.71 -2.96 -55.67
N VAL A 617 7.89 -2.34 -55.75
CA VAL A 617 8.73 -2.32 -56.94
C VAL A 617 10.06 -2.99 -56.62
N ILE A 618 10.40 -4.06 -57.34
CA ILE A 618 11.69 -4.75 -57.24
C ILE A 618 12.58 -4.28 -58.38
N ALA A 619 13.60 -3.49 -58.06
CA ALA A 619 14.56 -3.02 -59.06
C ALA A 619 15.35 -4.20 -59.65
N ASN A 620 15.54 -4.20 -60.97
CA ASN A 620 16.32 -5.20 -61.70
C ASN A 620 15.88 -6.67 -61.46
N LEU A 621 14.57 -6.94 -61.37
CA LEU A 621 14.02 -8.27 -61.12
C LEU A 621 14.62 -9.39 -62.00
N ALA A 622 14.89 -9.10 -63.28
CA ALA A 622 15.48 -10.04 -64.24
C ALA A 622 16.95 -10.45 -63.90
N SER A 623 17.62 -9.71 -63.02
CA SER A 623 18.99 -10.00 -62.57
C SER A 623 19.06 -10.88 -61.30
N LEU A 624 17.90 -11.27 -60.76
CA LEU A 624 17.76 -12.07 -59.55
C LEU A 624 17.45 -13.53 -59.88
N ASP A 625 17.90 -14.45 -59.03
CA ASP A 625 17.52 -15.86 -59.12
C ASP A 625 16.07 -16.04 -58.64
N ALA A 626 15.16 -16.31 -59.58
CA ALA A 626 13.72 -16.49 -59.34
C ALA A 626 13.37 -17.62 -58.35
N SER A 627 14.26 -18.60 -58.17
CA SER A 627 14.07 -19.67 -57.18
C SER A 627 14.39 -19.23 -55.75
N SER A 628 15.13 -18.13 -55.59
CA SER A 628 15.63 -17.61 -54.32
C SER A 628 14.81 -16.45 -53.73
N ILE A 629 13.77 -15.97 -54.42
CA ILE A 629 13.00 -14.81 -53.98
C ILE A 629 12.11 -15.19 -52.80
N GLU A 630 12.43 -14.64 -51.63
CA GLU A 630 11.67 -14.77 -50.41
C GLU A 630 11.04 -13.42 -50.01
N LEU A 631 9.83 -13.51 -49.46
CA LEU A 631 9.14 -12.41 -48.79
C LEU A 631 9.20 -12.65 -47.28
N MET A 632 9.70 -11.66 -46.55
CA MET A 632 9.66 -11.62 -45.10
C MET A 632 8.68 -10.54 -44.65
N VAL A 633 7.67 -10.90 -43.86
CA VAL A 633 6.67 -9.95 -43.33
C VAL A 633 6.80 -9.88 -41.81
N GLN A 634 6.98 -8.68 -41.29
CA GLN A 634 7.15 -8.43 -39.85
C GLN A 634 6.20 -7.34 -39.35
N ALA A 635 5.83 -7.40 -38.07
CA ALA A 635 5.09 -6.33 -37.41
C ALA A 635 6.03 -5.18 -37.07
N THR A 636 5.79 -3.99 -37.64
CA THR A 636 6.76 -2.88 -37.65
C THR A 636 7.11 -2.38 -36.25
N ALA A 637 6.11 -2.31 -35.35
CA ALA A 637 6.29 -1.84 -33.98
C ALA A 637 6.73 -2.93 -32.99
N TYR A 638 6.66 -4.21 -33.39
CA TYR A 638 6.76 -5.34 -32.46
C TYR A 638 7.79 -6.38 -32.93
N PRO A 639 9.09 -6.10 -32.75
CA PRO A 639 10.17 -7.00 -33.16
C PRO A 639 10.21 -8.32 -32.36
N GLY A 640 9.48 -8.39 -31.24
CA GLY A 640 9.30 -9.63 -30.46
C GLY A 640 8.44 -10.69 -31.15
N MET A 641 7.64 -10.30 -32.15
CA MET A 641 6.89 -11.25 -32.98
C MET A 641 7.76 -11.78 -34.12
N VAL A 642 7.85 -13.11 -34.25
CA VAL A 642 8.63 -13.75 -35.32
C VAL A 642 8.03 -13.41 -36.68
N ALA A 643 8.86 -12.89 -37.59
CA ALA A 643 8.45 -12.55 -38.94
C ALA A 643 8.06 -13.79 -39.76
N ALA A 644 6.99 -13.67 -40.55
CA ALA A 644 6.61 -14.70 -41.51
C ALA A 644 7.60 -14.73 -42.67
N LYS A 645 7.95 -15.93 -43.15
CA LYS A 645 8.78 -16.11 -44.35
C LYS A 645 8.03 -16.99 -45.33
N THR A 646 7.87 -16.51 -46.56
CA THR A 646 7.19 -17.24 -47.63
C THR A 646 7.90 -17.01 -48.96
N ARG A 647 7.73 -17.93 -49.90
CA ARG A 647 8.26 -17.75 -51.26
C ARG A 647 7.41 -16.72 -52.00
N LEU A 648 8.06 -15.82 -52.73
CA LEU A 648 7.37 -14.84 -53.56
C LEU A 648 7.37 -15.29 -55.03
N THR A 649 6.19 -15.47 -55.60
CA THR A 649 6.02 -15.68 -57.05
C THR A 649 5.73 -14.35 -57.73
N THR A 650 6.55 -13.94 -58.68
CA THR A 650 6.44 -12.68 -59.42
C THR A 650 5.92 -12.87 -60.84
#